data_AF-D9XAI6-F1
#
_entry.id   AF-D9XAI6-F1
#
_cell.length_a   1.000
_cell.length_b   1.000
_cell.length_c   1.000
_cell.angle_alpha   90.00
_cell.angle_beta   90.00
_cell.angle_gamma   90.00
#
_symmetry.space_group_name_H-M   'P 1'
#
loop_
_entity.id
_entity.type
_entity.pdbx_description
1 polymer ?
#
loop_
_entity_poly.entity_id
_entity_poly.type
_entity_poly.pdbx_seq_one_letter_code
_entity_poly.pdbx_strand_id
1 'polypeptide(L)'
;MKHSGRRRASLLALVATAALVTPVAATAAPDAVRASTLGAQAAQSGRYFGTAVAAGRLGDGTYTSILDREFNSVTPENEMKWDTTEPSRGSFNFGPADQIANRAQARGQRLRGHTLVWHSQLPGWVSSIRDANTLRGVMNNHITTVMNRYKSRIHSWDVVNEAFADGGSGQMRSSVFRDVLGTGFIEQAFRTARSADPAAKLCYNDYNIENWSDAKTQGVYRMVRDFKSRGVPIDCVGLQSHFGAGGPPASFQTTLSSFAALGVDVQITELDIAQASPTAYANTVRACMNVARCTGITVWGIRDSDSWRSGENPLLFDRNGNKKPAYNSVLTTLGGTPTTRSTPAVTSGTPTGPRSATNTAALPSRYSWSSSGPLISPKPDSTHNIAGIKDPTVVQYNGKYHVFASTASSSGYNLVYLNFSDWSQAGSATHHYLDRTAIGSGYRAAPQVFYYAPQRLWYLVYQTGNASYSTNPDISNPNGWSAPRNFYSSMPDIIRQNIGNGYWVDMWVICDSANCYLFSSDDNGHLYRSQTTVGQFPNGFTNTVIAAQDSKYAMFEASNVYKVQGSNQYLLLVEAIGSDGRRYFRSWTSGSLAGSWAPLASSESNPFARASNVSFPSGAWTRDISHGEMIRAGYDQTLTIPACRLQYLYQGMNPNASGDYNLLPWRLALLTQTNSTC
;
A
#
# COMPACT_ATOMS: atom_id res chain seq x y z
N MET A 1 -28.08 22.94 51.67
CA MET A 1 -29.38 22.33 51.30
C MET A 1 -29.08 21.20 50.32
N LYS A 2 -29.08 19.94 50.79
CA LYS A 2 -30.07 18.87 50.52
C LYS A 2 -30.11 18.33 49.05
N HIS A 3 -29.52 17.13 48.90
CA HIS A 3 -29.95 15.91 48.18
C HIS A 3 -30.77 15.97 46.86
N SER A 4 -30.32 15.32 45.77
CA SER A 4 -30.75 13.99 45.25
C SER A 4 -31.31 14.16 43.82
N GLY A 5 -31.32 13.22 42.85
CA GLY A 5 -30.89 11.84 42.71
C GLY A 5 -31.36 11.24 41.36
N ARG A 6 -30.65 10.19 40.91
CA ARG A 6 -31.05 8.99 40.10
C ARG A 6 -31.81 9.07 38.75
N ARG A 7 -31.10 8.57 37.71
CA ARG A 7 -31.37 7.43 36.78
C ARG A 7 -32.79 7.20 36.22
N ARG A 8 -32.88 6.90 34.91
CA ARG A 8 -33.38 5.61 34.34
C ARG A 8 -33.20 5.50 32.82
N ALA A 9 -33.05 4.24 32.38
CA ALA A 9 -32.79 3.75 31.02
C ALA A 9 -34.06 3.17 30.36
N SER A 10 -33.90 2.73 29.10
CA SER A 10 -34.58 1.61 28.37
C SER A 10 -35.13 2.05 27.00
N LEU A 11 -34.62 1.57 25.85
CA LEU A 11 -34.79 0.25 25.17
C LEU A 11 -36.14 0.10 24.44
N LEU A 12 -36.08 -0.17 23.11
CA LEU A 12 -36.85 -1.12 22.28
C LEU A 12 -36.69 -0.66 20.79
N ALA A 13 -36.19 -1.38 19.77
CA ALA A 13 -36.16 -2.78 19.31
C ALA A 13 -37.15 -3.06 18.14
N LEU A 14 -36.59 -3.66 17.06
CA LEU A 14 -37.20 -4.62 16.10
C LEU A 14 -38.25 -4.06 15.06
N VAL A 15 -38.40 -4.48 13.79
CA VAL A 15 -38.16 -5.73 13.02
C VAL A 15 -37.96 -5.45 11.51
N ALA A 16 -37.25 -6.37 10.84
CA ALA A 16 -36.91 -6.48 9.42
C ALA A 16 -38.03 -7.02 8.49
N THR A 17 -37.88 -6.83 7.17
CA THR A 17 -38.18 -7.89 6.17
C THR A 17 -37.37 -7.68 4.89
N ALA A 18 -36.68 -8.75 4.48
CA ALA A 18 -35.90 -8.90 3.27
C ALA A 18 -36.65 -9.78 2.26
N ALA A 19 -36.49 -9.53 0.96
CA ALA A 19 -36.45 -10.54 -0.11
C ALA A 19 -35.97 -9.86 -1.41
N LEU A 20 -34.74 -10.08 -1.89
CA LEU A 20 -34.25 -11.23 -2.68
C LEU A 20 -35.05 -11.47 -3.97
N VAL A 21 -34.49 -11.05 -5.12
CA VAL A 21 -34.23 -11.93 -6.29
C VAL A 21 -32.97 -11.43 -7.05
N THR A 22 -32.05 -12.37 -7.23
CA THR A 22 -30.77 -12.40 -7.97
C THR A 22 -30.96 -12.63 -9.49
N PRO A 23 -29.92 -12.96 -10.29
CA PRO A 23 -28.84 -12.17 -10.89
C PRO A 23 -28.89 -12.26 -12.46
N VAL A 24 -27.95 -11.68 -13.22
CA VAL A 24 -27.25 -12.36 -14.36
C VAL A 24 -26.03 -11.52 -14.82
N ALA A 25 -24.90 -12.23 -14.77
CA ALA A 25 -23.64 -12.23 -15.53
C ALA A 25 -23.07 -10.97 -16.22
N ALA A 26 -21.78 -10.79 -15.88
CA ALA A 26 -20.77 -9.89 -16.40
C ALA A 26 -20.39 -10.06 -17.88
N THR A 27 -19.83 -8.98 -18.45
CA THR A 27 -18.71 -9.05 -19.41
C THR A 27 -17.65 -7.99 -19.05
N ALA A 28 -16.38 -8.36 -19.28
CA ALA A 28 -15.15 -7.93 -18.60
C ALA A 28 -14.55 -6.54 -18.96
N ALA A 29 -13.59 -6.10 -18.12
CA ALA A 29 -12.88 -4.80 -18.13
C ALA A 29 -11.47 -4.83 -18.82
N PRO A 30 -10.88 -3.69 -19.25
CA PRO A 30 -9.50 -3.54 -19.74
C PRO A 30 -8.46 -3.09 -18.68
N ASP A 31 -7.17 -3.28 -19.01
CA ASP A 31 -5.99 -3.50 -18.13
C ASP A 31 -5.32 -2.29 -17.41
N ALA A 32 -4.78 -2.53 -16.20
CA ALA A 32 -4.02 -1.58 -15.35
C ALA A 32 -2.47 -1.64 -15.57
N VAL A 33 -1.76 -0.50 -15.44
CA VAL A 33 -0.29 -0.38 -15.61
C VAL A 33 0.46 -0.95 -14.40
N ARG A 34 1.52 -1.71 -14.71
CA ARG A 34 2.15 -2.73 -13.88
C ARG A 34 3.54 -2.29 -13.34
N ALA A 35 3.86 -2.45 -12.04
CA ALA A 35 5.21 -2.16 -11.48
C ALA A 35 6.29 -3.16 -11.95
N SER A 36 7.57 -2.76 -11.87
CA SER A 36 8.69 -3.44 -12.54
C SER A 36 9.65 -4.25 -11.65
N THR A 37 9.51 -4.20 -10.32
CA THR A 37 10.26 -5.03 -9.36
C THR A 37 9.32 -5.85 -8.48
N LEU A 38 9.81 -6.97 -7.93
CA LEU A 38 8.97 -7.93 -7.20
C LEU A 38 8.34 -7.31 -5.95
N GLY A 39 9.14 -6.68 -5.10
CA GLY A 39 8.68 -6.03 -3.86
C GLY A 39 7.72 -4.88 -4.12
N ALA A 40 8.00 -4.06 -5.14
CA ALA A 40 7.12 -2.96 -5.51
C ALA A 40 5.76 -3.45 -6.03
N GLN A 41 5.76 -4.48 -6.88
CA GLN A 41 4.50 -5.03 -7.42
C GLN A 41 3.68 -5.75 -6.34
N ALA A 42 4.32 -6.54 -5.47
CA ALA A 42 3.61 -7.17 -4.36
C ALA A 42 2.96 -6.11 -3.43
N ALA A 43 3.64 -4.99 -3.17
CA ALA A 43 3.15 -3.91 -2.32
C ALA A 43 1.86 -3.26 -2.84
N GLN A 44 1.60 -3.26 -4.15
CA GLN A 44 0.33 -2.76 -4.72
C GLN A 44 -0.90 -3.48 -4.16
N SER A 45 -0.72 -4.72 -3.68
CA SER A 45 -1.78 -5.53 -3.09
C SER A 45 -1.69 -5.65 -1.55
N GLY A 46 -0.90 -4.79 -0.91
CA GLY A 46 -0.63 -4.84 0.54
C GLY A 46 0.31 -5.97 0.98
N ARG A 47 0.92 -6.70 0.03
CA ARG A 47 1.81 -7.84 0.29
C ARG A 47 3.27 -7.43 0.27
N TYR A 48 4.12 -8.18 0.96
CA TYR A 48 5.57 -8.09 0.77
C TYR A 48 6.07 -9.15 -0.22
N PHE A 49 7.18 -8.85 -0.90
CA PHE A 49 8.01 -9.84 -1.59
C PHE A 49 9.42 -9.77 -1.03
N GLY A 50 9.85 -10.84 -0.37
CA GLY A 50 11.10 -10.91 0.38
C GLY A 50 12.07 -11.96 -0.11
N THR A 51 13.24 -12.00 0.52
CA THR A 51 14.27 -13.02 0.31
C THR A 51 14.95 -13.42 1.61
N ALA A 52 15.44 -14.67 1.68
CA ALA A 52 16.43 -15.07 2.68
C ALA A 52 17.75 -14.32 2.47
N VAL A 53 18.42 -13.96 3.57
CA VAL A 53 19.67 -13.19 3.57
C VAL A 53 20.71 -13.82 4.48
N ALA A 54 21.92 -14.02 3.97
CA ALA A 54 23.08 -14.45 4.74
C ALA A 54 24.03 -13.28 5.00
N ALA A 55 24.42 -13.07 6.26
CA ALA A 55 25.28 -11.96 6.67
C ALA A 55 26.64 -11.99 5.96
N GLY A 56 27.20 -13.20 5.77
CA GLY A 56 28.47 -13.40 5.06
C GLY A 56 28.44 -13.01 3.57
N ARG A 57 27.26 -12.77 2.98
CA ARG A 57 27.10 -12.32 1.59
C ARG A 57 26.96 -10.80 1.44
N LEU A 58 26.85 -10.05 2.55
CA LEU A 58 26.63 -8.61 2.49
C LEU A 58 27.81 -7.79 1.93
N GLY A 59 28.99 -8.41 1.79
CA GLY A 59 30.13 -7.82 1.08
C GLY A 59 30.07 -7.99 -0.45
N ASP A 60 29.17 -8.82 -0.99
CA ASP A 60 29.01 -9.02 -2.43
C ASP A 60 28.10 -7.93 -3.03
N GLY A 61 28.67 -7.09 -3.90
CA GLY A 61 27.97 -5.99 -4.57
C GLY A 61 26.82 -6.44 -5.46
N THR A 62 26.93 -7.59 -6.14
CA THR A 62 25.86 -8.14 -6.98
C THR A 62 24.71 -8.63 -6.12
N TYR A 63 25.03 -9.35 -5.05
CA TYR A 63 24.05 -9.84 -4.08
C TYR A 63 23.25 -8.69 -3.46
N THR A 64 23.95 -7.69 -2.94
CA THR A 64 23.33 -6.53 -2.29
C THR A 64 22.57 -5.61 -3.24
N SER A 65 23.02 -5.48 -4.49
CA SER A 65 22.30 -4.73 -5.53
C SER A 65 20.95 -5.36 -5.86
N ILE A 66 20.89 -6.69 -6.00
CA ILE A 66 19.62 -7.39 -6.24
C ILE A 66 18.75 -7.34 -4.98
N LEU A 67 19.33 -7.58 -3.80
CA LEU A 67 18.65 -7.51 -2.51
C LEU A 67 17.88 -6.20 -2.34
N ASP A 68 18.57 -5.08 -2.52
CA ASP A 68 18.01 -3.74 -2.27
C ASP A 68 17.00 -3.33 -3.35
N ARG A 69 17.17 -3.82 -4.60
CA ARG A 69 16.32 -3.43 -5.74
C ARG A 69 15.00 -4.20 -5.77
N GLU A 70 15.03 -5.50 -5.49
CA GLU A 70 13.93 -6.40 -5.82
C GLU A 70 13.05 -6.74 -4.63
N PHE A 71 13.53 -6.61 -3.40
CA PHE A 71 12.85 -7.13 -2.21
C PHE A 71 12.54 -6.02 -1.20
N ASN A 72 11.34 -6.08 -0.60
CA ASN A 72 10.90 -5.16 0.46
C ASN A 72 10.75 -5.84 1.83
N SER A 73 11.18 -7.10 1.94
CA SER A 73 11.27 -7.85 3.19
C SER A 73 12.49 -8.76 3.15
N VAL A 74 13.09 -9.02 4.32
CA VAL A 74 14.23 -9.93 4.45
C VAL A 74 14.05 -10.88 5.62
N THR A 75 14.64 -12.07 5.51
CA THR A 75 14.67 -13.08 6.56
C THR A 75 16.12 -13.51 6.74
N PRO A 76 16.74 -13.36 7.94
CA PRO A 76 18.06 -13.95 8.19
C PRO A 76 18.00 -15.47 8.00
N GLU A 77 18.85 -16.00 7.13
CA GLU A 77 18.79 -17.41 6.72
C GLU A 77 19.19 -18.35 7.86
N ASN A 78 20.23 -17.96 8.61
CA ASN A 78 20.75 -18.74 9.73
C ASN A 78 21.02 -17.91 10.98
N GLU A 79 21.19 -16.60 10.84
CA GLU A 79 21.74 -15.73 11.86
C GLU A 79 20.83 -15.53 13.07
N MET A 80 19.54 -15.86 12.93
CA MET A 80 18.55 -15.81 14.01
C MET A 80 18.12 -17.20 14.52
N LYS A 81 18.78 -18.28 14.08
CA LYS A 81 18.56 -19.64 14.63
C LYS A 81 19.24 -19.78 16.00
N TRP A 82 18.78 -20.75 16.80
CA TRP A 82 19.20 -20.88 18.20
C TRP A 82 20.70 -21.18 18.34
N ASP A 83 21.27 -22.08 17.53
CA ASP A 83 22.71 -22.37 17.54
C ASP A 83 23.60 -21.14 17.34
N THR A 84 23.12 -20.17 16.57
CA THR A 84 23.83 -18.93 16.29
C THR A 84 23.58 -17.87 17.36
N THR A 85 22.33 -17.73 17.80
CA THR A 85 21.92 -16.68 18.74
C THR A 85 22.26 -17.00 20.20
N GLU A 86 22.34 -18.27 20.59
CA GLU A 86 22.71 -18.71 21.94
C GLU A 86 23.54 -20.02 21.89
N PRO A 87 24.78 -19.98 21.36
CA PRO A 87 25.62 -21.17 21.19
C PRO A 87 25.97 -21.88 22.51
N SER A 88 25.99 -21.15 23.63
CA SER A 88 26.16 -21.69 24.98
C SER A 88 25.18 -21.02 25.94
N ARG A 89 24.76 -21.75 26.99
CA ARG A 89 23.67 -21.32 27.88
C ARG A 89 23.92 -19.93 28.46
N GLY A 90 23.02 -18.99 28.17
CA GLY A 90 23.08 -17.60 28.64
C GLY A 90 24.09 -16.71 27.92
N SER A 91 24.85 -17.22 26.95
CA SER A 91 25.80 -16.47 26.14
C SER A 91 25.22 -16.23 24.75
N PHE A 92 24.67 -15.03 24.55
CA PHE A 92 24.00 -14.66 23.30
C PHE A 92 24.94 -14.01 22.30
N ASN A 93 24.81 -14.37 21.03
CA ASN A 93 25.52 -13.76 19.91
C ASN A 93 24.54 -13.16 18.89
N PHE A 94 24.41 -11.83 18.92
CA PHE A 94 23.52 -11.09 18.03
C PHE A 94 24.22 -10.45 16.82
N GLY A 95 25.55 -10.51 16.74
CA GLY A 95 26.33 -9.76 15.76
C GLY A 95 25.89 -10.00 14.30
N PRO A 96 25.82 -11.25 13.83
CA PRO A 96 25.39 -11.56 12.46
C PRO A 96 23.95 -11.10 12.16
N ALA A 97 23.00 -11.34 13.08
CA ALA A 97 21.61 -10.93 12.91
C ALA A 97 21.44 -9.41 12.94
N ASP A 98 22.22 -8.70 13.76
CA ASP A 98 22.22 -7.24 13.83
C ASP A 98 22.67 -6.61 12.52
N GLN A 99 23.64 -7.19 11.81
CA GLN A 99 24.06 -6.70 10.49
C GLN A 99 22.90 -6.69 9.50
N ILE A 100 22.12 -7.77 9.45
CA ILE A 100 20.96 -7.88 8.56
C ILE A 100 19.84 -6.94 9.03
N ALA A 101 19.53 -6.91 10.33
CA ALA A 101 18.49 -6.06 10.87
C ALA A 101 18.77 -4.56 10.63
N ASN A 102 20.03 -4.14 10.83
CA ASN A 102 20.46 -2.76 10.57
C ASN A 102 20.34 -2.41 9.09
N ARG A 103 20.72 -3.31 8.20
CA ARG A 103 20.55 -3.11 6.76
C ARG A 103 19.08 -3.01 6.37
N ALA A 104 18.25 -3.94 6.85
CA ALA A 104 16.82 -3.96 6.55
C ALA A 104 16.18 -2.61 6.93
N GLN A 105 16.47 -2.12 8.13
CA GLN A 105 16.01 -0.83 8.59
C GLN A 105 16.53 0.34 7.73
N ALA A 106 17.82 0.36 7.39
CA ALA A 106 18.41 1.38 6.53
C ALA A 106 17.84 1.40 5.11
N ARG A 107 17.27 0.29 4.65
CA ARG A 107 16.63 0.14 3.33
C ARG A 107 15.11 0.18 3.37
N GLY A 108 14.49 0.41 4.54
CA GLY A 108 13.04 0.41 4.68
C GLY A 108 12.39 -0.96 4.40
N GLN A 109 13.16 -2.05 4.52
CA GLN A 109 12.68 -3.41 4.34
C GLN A 109 12.09 -3.94 5.65
N ARG A 110 11.03 -4.75 5.55
CA ARG A 110 10.50 -5.51 6.68
C ARG A 110 11.48 -6.61 7.07
N LEU A 111 11.52 -6.97 8.35
CA LEU A 111 12.34 -8.07 8.85
C LEU A 111 11.47 -9.19 9.41
N ARG A 112 11.64 -10.42 8.90
CA ARG A 112 11.12 -11.64 9.52
C ARG A 112 12.21 -12.26 10.38
N GLY A 113 11.90 -12.57 11.63
CA GLY A 113 12.79 -13.34 12.48
C GLY A 113 12.59 -14.84 12.28
N HIS A 114 13.67 -15.56 11.97
CA HIS A 114 13.68 -16.99 11.70
C HIS A 114 14.89 -17.64 12.41
N THR A 115 14.71 -18.43 13.47
CA THR A 115 13.47 -18.82 14.15
C THR A 115 13.74 -19.04 15.64
N LEU A 116 12.73 -18.87 16.50
CA LEU A 116 12.90 -18.88 17.96
C LEU A 116 13.00 -20.30 18.55
N VAL A 117 12.21 -21.24 18.04
CA VAL A 117 12.19 -22.63 18.53
C VAL A 117 12.16 -23.57 17.34
N TRP A 118 13.24 -24.33 17.17
CA TRP A 118 13.37 -25.33 16.13
C TRP A 118 14.17 -26.53 16.65
N HIS A 119 13.81 -27.72 16.17
CA HIS A 119 14.45 -28.97 16.58
C HIS A 119 15.80 -29.17 15.88
N SER A 120 16.01 -28.51 14.73
CA SER A 120 17.27 -28.50 14.00
C SER A 120 18.06 -27.23 14.30
N GLN A 121 19.37 -27.25 14.02
CA GLN A 121 20.30 -26.15 14.33
C GLN A 121 20.12 -25.65 15.78
N LEU A 122 19.99 -26.63 16.68
CA LEU A 122 19.79 -26.44 18.10
C LEU A 122 21.10 -26.77 18.83
N PRO A 123 21.59 -25.92 19.76
CA PRO A 123 22.79 -26.21 20.51
C PRO A 123 22.72 -27.55 21.25
N GLY A 124 23.83 -28.29 21.27
CA GLY A 124 23.93 -29.58 21.98
C GLY A 124 23.60 -29.50 23.48
N TRP A 125 23.82 -28.33 24.09
CA TRP A 125 23.49 -28.10 25.49
C TRP A 125 21.98 -28.01 25.74
N VAL A 126 21.17 -27.61 24.75
CA VAL A 126 19.70 -27.60 24.86
C VAL A 126 19.16 -29.00 24.60
N SER A 127 19.65 -29.66 23.55
CA SER A 127 19.18 -31.00 23.15
C SER A 127 19.54 -32.11 24.14
N SER A 128 20.45 -31.86 25.08
CA SER A 128 20.81 -32.79 26.18
C SER A 128 19.95 -32.62 27.44
N ILE A 129 19.14 -31.56 27.55
CA ILE A 129 18.31 -31.32 28.75
C ILE A 129 17.19 -32.36 28.82
N ARG A 130 17.04 -33.02 29.98
CA ARG A 130 15.97 -33.99 30.26
C ARG A 130 15.04 -33.55 31.39
N ASP A 131 15.44 -32.55 32.18
CA ASP A 131 14.57 -31.95 33.20
C ASP A 131 13.59 -30.96 32.56
N ALA A 132 12.30 -31.19 32.76
CA ALA A 132 11.24 -30.40 32.13
C ALA A 132 11.21 -28.96 32.60
N ASN A 133 11.48 -28.69 33.88
CA ASN A 133 11.49 -27.32 34.41
C ASN A 133 12.66 -26.52 33.83
N THR A 134 13.82 -27.14 33.74
CA THR A 134 15.02 -26.55 33.15
C THR A 134 14.82 -26.23 31.67
N LEU A 135 14.34 -27.18 30.87
CA LEU A 135 14.12 -26.96 29.45
C LEU A 135 13.04 -25.89 29.20
N ARG A 136 11.98 -25.88 30.02
CA ARG A 136 10.93 -24.86 29.98
C ARG A 136 11.47 -23.47 30.26
N GLY A 137 12.31 -23.33 31.29
CA GLY A 137 12.97 -22.08 31.64
C GLY A 137 13.94 -21.61 30.54
N VAL A 138 14.72 -22.52 29.97
CA VAL A 138 15.65 -22.25 28.86
C VAL A 138 14.90 -21.75 27.62
N MET A 139 13.83 -22.42 27.20
CA MET A 139 13.01 -22.01 26.06
C MET A 139 12.39 -20.63 26.28
N ASN A 140 11.83 -20.38 27.46
CA ASN A 140 11.23 -19.09 27.75
C ASN A 140 12.27 -17.96 27.79
N ASN A 141 13.43 -18.21 28.37
CA ASN A 141 14.53 -17.24 28.43
C ASN A 141 15.03 -16.89 27.04
N HIS A 142 15.22 -17.90 26.19
CA HIS A 142 15.67 -17.70 24.81
C HIS A 142 14.69 -16.82 24.02
N ILE A 143 13.41 -17.22 23.96
CA ILE A 143 12.34 -16.46 23.30
C ILE A 143 12.32 -15.01 23.79
N THR A 144 12.30 -14.81 25.10
CA THR A 144 12.21 -13.48 25.71
C THR A 144 13.43 -12.62 25.38
N THR A 145 14.63 -13.19 25.49
CA THR A 145 15.89 -12.44 25.27
C THR A 145 16.03 -12.02 23.80
N VAL A 146 15.83 -12.95 22.87
CA VAL A 146 15.93 -12.67 21.43
C VAL A 146 14.85 -11.67 20.99
N MET A 147 13.59 -11.88 21.38
CA MET A 147 12.52 -10.97 20.98
C MET A 147 12.66 -9.58 21.60
N ASN A 148 13.12 -9.46 22.85
CA ASN A 148 13.39 -8.15 23.45
C ASN A 148 14.52 -7.40 22.73
N ARG A 149 15.56 -8.10 22.26
CA ARG A 149 16.65 -7.49 21.48
C ARG A 149 16.15 -6.83 20.19
N TYR A 150 15.20 -7.47 19.50
CA TYR A 150 14.67 -7.03 18.21
C TYR A 150 13.27 -6.41 18.26
N LYS A 151 12.79 -6.09 19.47
CA LYS A 151 11.47 -5.48 19.68
C LYS A 151 11.29 -4.26 18.79
N SER A 152 10.11 -4.10 18.19
CA SER A 152 9.76 -3.05 17.22
C SER A 152 10.50 -3.07 15.86
N ARG A 153 11.49 -3.95 15.67
CA ARG A 153 12.23 -4.09 14.40
C ARG A 153 11.73 -5.25 13.55
N ILE A 154 11.01 -6.19 14.16
CA ILE A 154 10.50 -7.40 13.53
C ILE A 154 9.05 -7.21 13.12
N HIS A 155 8.76 -7.50 11.85
CA HIS A 155 7.40 -7.58 11.33
C HIS A 155 6.71 -8.86 11.81
N SER A 156 7.40 -9.99 11.69
CA SER A 156 6.87 -11.32 12.01
C SER A 156 7.96 -12.26 12.51
N TRP A 157 7.64 -13.12 13.47
CA TRP A 157 8.50 -14.19 13.98
C TRP A 157 7.99 -15.57 13.55
N ASP A 158 8.89 -16.41 13.10
CA ASP A 158 8.75 -17.87 13.23
C ASP A 158 8.96 -18.22 14.70
N VAL A 159 7.86 -18.44 15.43
CA VAL A 159 7.93 -18.75 16.86
C VAL A 159 8.32 -20.21 17.05
N VAL A 160 7.69 -21.10 16.29
CA VAL A 160 8.01 -22.52 16.25
C VAL A 160 8.10 -22.93 14.79
N ASN A 161 9.22 -23.56 14.43
CA ASN A 161 9.46 -24.12 13.11
C ASN A 161 9.37 -25.65 13.15
N GLU A 162 8.67 -26.25 12.18
CA GLU A 162 8.71 -27.68 11.86
C GLU A 162 8.44 -28.64 13.04
N ALA A 163 7.40 -28.38 13.83
CA ALA A 163 7.05 -29.22 14.96
C ALA A 163 6.28 -30.49 14.58
N PHE A 164 5.73 -30.58 13.36
CA PHE A 164 4.98 -31.74 12.89
C PHE A 164 5.87 -32.72 12.13
N ALA A 165 5.60 -34.02 12.31
CA ALA A 165 6.31 -35.09 11.63
C ALA A 165 5.86 -35.22 10.18
N ASP A 166 6.79 -35.64 9.33
CA ASP A 166 6.45 -36.04 7.96
C ASP A 166 5.69 -37.38 7.95
N GLY A 167 4.98 -37.66 6.86
CA GLY A 167 4.20 -38.89 6.69
C GLY A 167 2.73 -38.79 7.16
N GLY A 168 2.11 -39.95 7.34
CA GLY A 168 0.65 -40.10 7.44
C GLY A 168 0.02 -39.88 8.82
N SER A 169 0.78 -39.56 9.87
CA SER A 169 0.25 -39.52 11.25
C SER A 169 -0.46 -38.22 11.62
N GLY A 170 -0.03 -37.10 11.03
CA GLY A 170 -0.48 -35.76 11.42
C GLY A 170 -0.13 -35.39 12.88
N GLN A 171 0.90 -36.03 13.44
CA GLN A 171 1.37 -35.83 14.81
C GLN A 171 2.64 -34.99 14.88
N MET A 172 2.96 -34.48 16.07
CA MET A 172 4.23 -33.78 16.33
C MET A 172 5.43 -34.73 16.23
N ARG A 173 6.54 -34.27 15.65
CA ARG A 173 7.80 -35.04 15.56
C ARG A 173 8.50 -35.17 16.90
N SER A 174 9.32 -36.21 17.03
CA SER A 174 10.25 -36.31 18.18
C SER A 174 11.21 -35.14 18.15
N SER A 175 11.34 -34.50 19.29
CA SER A 175 12.28 -33.41 19.55
C SER A 175 12.46 -33.30 21.05
N VAL A 176 13.57 -32.75 21.51
CA VAL A 176 13.78 -32.51 22.94
C VAL A 176 12.61 -31.74 23.56
N PHE A 177 12.02 -30.80 22.81
CA PHE A 177 10.85 -30.04 23.26
C PHE A 177 9.60 -30.93 23.40
N ARG A 178 9.23 -31.72 22.38
CA ARG A 178 8.07 -32.62 22.48
C ARG A 178 8.27 -33.68 23.56
N ASP A 179 9.44 -34.30 23.59
CA ASP A 179 9.69 -35.50 24.40
C ASP A 179 9.83 -35.16 25.89
N VAL A 180 10.29 -33.96 26.22
CA VAL A 180 10.47 -33.51 27.62
C VAL A 180 9.33 -32.59 28.09
N LEU A 181 8.78 -31.71 27.24
CA LEU A 181 7.73 -30.75 27.63
C LEU A 181 6.32 -31.19 27.24
N GLY A 182 6.18 -32.23 26.42
CA GLY A 182 4.90 -32.64 25.83
C GLY A 182 4.43 -31.70 24.72
N THR A 183 3.27 -31.99 24.14
CA THR A 183 2.71 -31.24 22.98
C THR A 183 2.34 -29.78 23.29
N GLY A 184 2.19 -29.42 24.57
CA GLY A 184 1.87 -28.06 25.01
C GLY A 184 3.01 -27.05 24.85
N PHE A 185 4.23 -27.48 24.48
CA PHE A 185 5.38 -26.58 24.33
C PHE A 185 5.15 -25.49 23.28
N ILE A 186 4.41 -25.80 22.20
CA ILE A 186 4.12 -24.85 21.12
C ILE A 186 3.28 -23.71 21.67
N GLU A 187 2.15 -24.01 22.33
CA GLU A 187 1.30 -22.98 22.94
C GLU A 187 2.09 -22.10 23.91
N GLN A 188 2.93 -22.73 24.73
CA GLN A 188 3.78 -21.99 25.65
C GLN A 188 4.72 -21.04 24.92
N ALA A 189 5.40 -21.49 23.85
CA ALA A 189 6.28 -20.63 23.06
C ALA A 189 5.54 -19.40 22.51
N PHE A 190 4.32 -19.58 21.98
CA PHE A 190 3.49 -18.48 21.49
C PHE A 190 3.08 -17.51 22.60
N ARG A 191 2.70 -18.01 23.78
CA ARG A 191 2.34 -17.15 24.93
C ARG A 191 3.54 -16.37 25.46
N THR A 192 4.71 -17.00 25.54
CA THR A 192 5.96 -16.33 25.91
C THR A 192 6.32 -15.26 24.88
N ALA A 193 6.24 -15.60 23.59
CA ALA A 193 6.55 -14.68 22.50
C ALA A 193 5.64 -13.44 22.53
N ARG A 194 4.33 -13.63 22.70
CA ARG A 194 3.37 -12.51 22.82
C ARG A 194 3.67 -11.61 24.01
N SER A 195 4.14 -12.20 25.11
CA SER A 195 4.50 -11.42 26.31
C SER A 195 5.75 -10.57 26.10
N ALA A 196 6.72 -11.06 25.32
CA ALA A 196 7.94 -10.31 24.99
C ALA A 196 7.67 -9.16 24.01
N ASP A 197 6.96 -9.42 22.92
CA ASP A 197 6.57 -8.40 21.94
C ASP A 197 5.08 -8.53 21.55
N PRO A 198 4.21 -7.66 22.12
CA PRO A 198 2.80 -7.62 21.75
C PRO A 198 2.51 -7.15 20.32
N ALA A 199 3.45 -6.46 19.66
CA ALA A 199 3.22 -5.86 18.35
C ALA A 199 3.64 -6.76 17.17
N ALA A 200 4.63 -7.64 17.37
CA ALA A 200 5.09 -8.55 16.33
C ALA A 200 4.02 -9.58 15.95
N LYS A 201 3.97 -9.95 14.66
CA LYS A 201 3.16 -11.08 14.19
C LYS A 201 3.82 -12.40 14.57
N LEU A 202 3.06 -13.32 15.16
CA LEU A 202 3.56 -14.61 15.63
C LEU A 202 3.09 -15.74 14.69
N CYS A 203 4.04 -16.36 14.01
CA CYS A 203 3.78 -17.40 13.02
C CYS A 203 4.25 -18.78 13.48
N TYR A 204 3.49 -19.81 13.10
CA TYR A 204 3.98 -21.18 13.00
C TYR A 204 4.50 -21.40 11.58
N ASN A 205 5.66 -22.04 11.38
CA ASN A 205 6.25 -22.26 10.05
C ASN A 205 6.63 -23.72 9.83
N ASP A 206 6.39 -24.26 8.64
CA ASP A 206 6.68 -25.67 8.32
C ASP A 206 6.75 -25.90 6.80
N TYR A 207 7.44 -26.97 6.40
CA TYR A 207 7.42 -27.53 5.05
C TYR A 207 6.46 -28.71 4.96
N ASN A 208 6.12 -29.14 3.74
CA ASN A 208 5.19 -30.25 3.47
C ASN A 208 3.82 -30.06 4.15
N ILE A 209 3.39 -28.81 4.27
CA ILE A 209 2.04 -28.42 4.72
C ILE A 209 1.27 -27.72 3.61
N GLU A 210 1.70 -27.88 2.36
CA GLU A 210 1.16 -27.22 1.17
C GLU A 210 0.03 -28.03 0.54
N ASN A 211 0.00 -29.36 0.69
CA ASN A 211 -1.07 -30.21 0.17
C ASN A 211 -2.16 -30.42 1.23
N TRP A 212 -3.39 -30.01 0.90
CA TRP A 212 -4.52 -30.04 1.84
C TRP A 212 -4.79 -31.43 2.43
N SER A 213 -4.66 -32.49 1.62
CA SER A 213 -5.01 -33.85 2.04
C SER A 213 -3.93 -34.52 2.91
N ASP A 214 -2.75 -33.91 3.02
CA ASP A 214 -1.65 -34.52 3.77
C ASP A 214 -1.95 -34.49 5.27
N ALA A 215 -1.64 -35.61 5.94
CA ALA A 215 -1.90 -35.74 7.37
C ALA A 215 -1.17 -34.67 8.19
N LYS A 216 0.05 -34.28 7.77
CA LYS A 216 0.83 -33.19 8.38
C LYS A 216 0.08 -31.87 8.30
N THR A 217 -0.38 -31.47 7.10
CA THR A 217 -1.22 -30.28 6.89
C THR A 217 -2.44 -30.29 7.79
N GLN A 218 -3.14 -31.42 7.86
CA GLN A 218 -4.33 -31.58 8.71
C GLN A 218 -4.00 -31.51 10.20
N GLY A 219 -2.84 -32.00 10.63
CA GLY A 219 -2.32 -31.86 11.98
C GLY A 219 -2.10 -30.41 12.39
N VAL A 220 -1.39 -29.65 11.54
CA VAL A 220 -1.15 -28.21 11.75
C VAL A 220 -2.46 -27.43 11.73
N TYR A 221 -3.37 -27.72 10.80
CA TYR A 221 -4.69 -27.10 10.75
C TYR A 221 -5.49 -27.30 12.04
N ARG A 222 -5.51 -28.53 12.58
CA ARG A 222 -6.16 -28.83 13.87
C ARG A 222 -5.54 -28.03 15.02
N MET A 223 -4.21 -27.91 15.07
CA MET A 223 -3.52 -27.10 16.08
C MET A 223 -3.90 -25.63 15.98
N VAL A 224 -3.84 -25.04 14.78
CA VAL A 224 -4.19 -23.62 14.58
C VAL A 224 -5.64 -23.37 14.98
N ARG A 225 -6.56 -24.25 14.59
CA ARG A 225 -7.97 -24.15 14.96
C ARG A 225 -8.16 -24.21 16.48
N ASP A 226 -7.52 -25.16 17.14
CA ASP A 226 -7.53 -25.29 18.61
C ASP A 226 -6.99 -24.02 19.29
N PHE A 227 -5.84 -23.53 18.85
CA PHE A 227 -5.21 -22.32 19.35
C PHE A 227 -6.11 -21.10 19.23
N LYS A 228 -6.73 -20.89 18.06
CA LYS A 228 -7.69 -19.80 17.84
C LYS A 228 -8.91 -19.94 18.76
N SER A 229 -9.42 -21.16 18.97
CA SER A 229 -10.57 -21.39 19.85
C SER A 229 -10.28 -21.10 21.32
N ARG A 230 -9.04 -21.29 21.77
CA ARG A 230 -8.60 -21.07 23.17
C ARG A 230 -7.87 -19.74 23.39
N GLY A 231 -7.82 -18.86 22.39
CA GLY A 231 -7.16 -17.56 22.49
C GLY A 231 -5.64 -17.64 22.64
N VAL A 232 -5.00 -18.68 22.12
CA VAL A 232 -3.53 -18.73 21.98
C VAL A 232 -3.11 -17.73 20.90
N PRO A 233 -2.07 -16.90 21.12
CA PRO A 233 -1.77 -15.76 20.27
C PRO A 233 -1.02 -16.14 18.98
N ILE A 234 -1.68 -16.90 18.10
CA ILE A 234 -1.19 -17.21 16.75
C ILE A 234 -1.81 -16.24 15.73
N ASP A 235 -0.96 -15.54 14.99
CA ASP A 235 -1.38 -14.58 13.97
C ASP A 235 -1.25 -15.11 12.56
N CYS A 236 -0.32 -16.03 12.31
CA CYS A 236 0.01 -16.50 10.97
C CYS A 236 0.46 -17.96 10.90
N VAL A 237 0.33 -18.52 9.70
CA VAL A 237 0.99 -19.77 9.30
C VAL A 237 1.90 -19.49 8.10
N GLY A 238 3.19 -19.81 8.25
CA GLY A 238 4.18 -19.82 7.19
C GLY A 238 4.22 -21.19 6.52
N LEU A 239 4.10 -21.21 5.20
CA LEU A 239 4.27 -22.39 4.37
C LEU A 239 5.60 -22.24 3.63
N GLN A 240 6.59 -23.03 3.99
CA GLN A 240 7.95 -22.90 3.45
C GLN A 240 7.94 -22.98 1.93
N SER A 241 7.13 -23.87 1.35
CA SER A 241 6.92 -23.97 -0.10
C SER A 241 8.18 -24.33 -0.89
N HIS A 242 9.01 -25.22 -0.33
CA HIS A 242 10.12 -25.88 -1.03
C HIS A 242 9.57 -26.92 -2.01
N PHE A 243 9.46 -26.58 -3.29
CA PHE A 243 8.88 -27.47 -4.29
C PHE A 243 9.93 -28.18 -5.15
N GLY A 244 9.59 -29.40 -5.57
CA GLY A 244 10.30 -30.09 -6.65
C GLY A 244 9.95 -29.51 -8.02
N ALA A 245 10.46 -30.15 -9.09
CA ALA A 245 10.27 -29.65 -10.46
C ALA A 245 8.78 -29.62 -10.91
N GLY A 246 7.93 -30.41 -10.26
CA GLY A 246 6.48 -30.42 -10.47
C GLY A 246 5.74 -29.17 -9.95
N GLY A 247 6.38 -28.35 -9.11
CA GLY A 247 5.77 -27.14 -8.54
C GLY A 247 4.82 -27.43 -7.37
N PRO A 248 3.92 -26.47 -7.03
CA PRO A 248 3.01 -26.62 -5.90
C PRO A 248 1.97 -27.73 -6.15
N PRO A 249 1.50 -28.42 -5.09
CA PRO A 249 0.41 -29.38 -5.22
C PRO A 249 -0.88 -28.69 -5.70
N ALA A 250 -1.75 -29.44 -6.39
CA ALA A 250 -3.00 -28.91 -6.94
C ALA A 250 -3.91 -28.25 -5.89
N SER A 251 -3.85 -28.74 -4.64
CA SER A 251 -4.62 -28.24 -3.50
C SER A 251 -4.00 -27.04 -2.79
N PHE A 252 -2.88 -26.48 -3.27
CA PHE A 252 -2.13 -25.45 -2.54
C PHE A 252 -2.95 -24.21 -2.19
N GLN A 253 -3.72 -23.67 -3.13
CA GLN A 253 -4.61 -22.53 -2.84
C GLN A 253 -5.70 -22.90 -1.81
N THR A 254 -6.23 -24.12 -1.86
CA THR A 254 -7.18 -24.63 -0.87
C THR A 254 -6.54 -24.62 0.52
N THR A 255 -5.30 -25.11 0.63
CA THR A 255 -4.55 -25.12 1.88
C THR A 255 -4.38 -23.71 2.46
N LEU A 256 -3.92 -22.75 1.64
CA LEU A 256 -3.79 -21.34 2.04
C LEU A 256 -5.13 -20.76 2.50
N SER A 257 -6.21 -21.03 1.76
CA SER A 257 -7.55 -20.53 2.07
C SER A 257 -8.10 -21.14 3.36
N SER A 258 -7.85 -22.42 3.61
CA SER A 258 -8.30 -23.12 4.82
C SER A 258 -7.65 -22.55 6.08
N PHE A 259 -6.33 -22.33 6.08
CA PHE A 259 -5.68 -21.66 7.21
C PHE A 259 -6.20 -20.23 7.39
N ALA A 260 -6.32 -19.46 6.30
CA ALA A 260 -6.87 -18.10 6.34
C ALA A 260 -8.28 -18.04 6.94
N ALA A 261 -9.13 -19.04 6.69
CA ALA A 261 -10.49 -19.13 7.21
C ALA A 261 -10.54 -19.27 8.75
N LEU A 262 -9.45 -19.71 9.39
CA LEU A 262 -9.33 -19.73 10.86
C LEU A 262 -9.03 -18.33 11.46
N GLY A 263 -8.94 -17.29 10.62
CA GLY A 263 -8.67 -15.92 11.07
C GLY A 263 -7.19 -15.65 11.38
N VAL A 264 -6.29 -16.43 10.80
CA VAL A 264 -4.84 -16.15 10.75
C VAL A 264 -4.44 -15.66 9.36
N ASP A 265 -3.35 -14.93 9.27
CA ASP A 265 -2.71 -14.62 8.00
C ASP A 265 -1.94 -15.86 7.49
N VAL A 266 -1.74 -15.97 6.18
CA VAL A 266 -0.86 -17.01 5.59
C VAL A 266 0.29 -16.34 4.85
N GLN A 267 1.46 -16.97 4.86
CA GLN A 267 2.66 -16.42 4.23
C GLN A 267 3.42 -17.55 3.54
N ILE A 268 3.88 -17.30 2.32
CA ILE A 268 4.86 -18.18 1.66
C ILE A 268 6.24 -17.71 2.15
N THR A 269 6.98 -18.57 2.81
CA THR A 269 8.10 -18.12 3.67
C THR A 269 9.48 -18.48 3.13
N GLU A 270 9.61 -19.55 2.34
CA GLU A 270 10.92 -20.10 1.95
C GLU A 270 10.89 -20.62 0.49
N LEU A 271 10.22 -19.89 -0.40
CA LEU A 271 9.95 -20.36 -1.75
C LEU A 271 11.23 -20.61 -2.55
N ASP A 272 11.40 -21.86 -2.95
CA ASP A 272 12.31 -22.28 -4.01
C ASP A 272 11.67 -23.45 -4.79
N ILE A 273 11.88 -23.50 -6.11
CA ILE A 273 11.27 -24.52 -6.98
C ILE A 273 12.35 -25.08 -7.87
N ALA A 274 12.61 -26.38 -7.80
CA ALA A 274 13.61 -27.04 -8.64
C ALA A 274 13.48 -26.62 -10.12
N GLN A 275 14.61 -26.27 -10.74
CA GLN A 275 14.73 -25.78 -12.12
C GLN A 275 14.01 -24.45 -12.41
N ALA A 276 13.39 -23.84 -11.41
CA ALA A 276 12.66 -22.58 -11.49
C ALA A 276 11.70 -22.52 -12.69
N SER A 277 10.84 -23.53 -12.83
CA SER A 277 9.79 -23.53 -13.87
C SER A 277 8.95 -22.24 -13.77
N PRO A 278 8.85 -21.43 -14.84
CA PRO A 278 8.05 -20.21 -14.83
C PRO A 278 6.58 -20.46 -14.49
N THR A 279 6.02 -21.55 -15.02
CA THR A 279 4.63 -21.94 -14.74
C THR A 279 4.44 -22.30 -13.27
N ALA A 280 5.37 -23.05 -12.67
CA ALA A 280 5.29 -23.41 -11.26
C ALA A 280 5.35 -22.18 -10.36
N TYR A 281 6.31 -21.28 -10.61
CA TYR A 281 6.43 -20.01 -9.88
C TYR A 281 5.17 -19.14 -10.02
N ALA A 282 4.65 -18.99 -11.24
CA ALA A 282 3.40 -18.27 -11.48
C ALA A 282 2.22 -18.90 -10.72
N ASN A 283 2.09 -20.23 -10.71
CA ASN A 283 1.01 -20.91 -10.00
C ASN A 283 1.09 -20.71 -8.48
N THR A 284 2.29 -20.81 -7.90
CA THR A 284 2.52 -20.56 -6.47
C THR A 284 2.15 -19.14 -6.09
N VAL A 285 2.61 -18.15 -6.86
CA VAL A 285 2.32 -16.73 -6.60
C VAL A 285 0.83 -16.44 -6.75
N ARG A 286 0.19 -16.99 -7.80
CA ARG A 286 -1.26 -16.83 -8.04
C ARG A 286 -2.09 -17.40 -6.89
N ALA A 287 -1.70 -18.54 -6.35
CA ALA A 287 -2.37 -19.14 -5.19
C ALA A 287 -2.37 -18.19 -3.99
N CYS A 288 -1.26 -17.50 -3.72
CA CYS A 288 -1.20 -16.47 -2.68
C CYS A 288 -2.04 -15.24 -3.03
N MET A 289 -1.95 -14.74 -4.26
CA MET A 289 -2.70 -13.55 -4.70
C MET A 289 -4.23 -13.75 -4.59
N ASN A 290 -4.71 -14.97 -4.82
CA ASN A 290 -6.12 -15.35 -4.72
C ASN A 290 -6.63 -15.45 -3.27
N VAL A 291 -5.75 -15.44 -2.27
CA VAL A 291 -6.13 -15.49 -0.85
C VAL A 291 -5.86 -14.13 -0.22
N ALA A 292 -6.93 -13.41 0.17
CA ALA A 292 -6.84 -12.05 0.69
C ALA A 292 -5.95 -11.94 1.95
N ARG A 293 -5.93 -12.98 2.78
CA ARG A 293 -5.07 -13.08 3.98
C ARG A 293 -3.68 -13.67 3.71
N CYS A 294 -3.32 -13.92 2.44
CA CYS A 294 -1.94 -14.24 2.11
C CYS A 294 -1.13 -12.95 2.04
N THR A 295 -0.35 -12.64 3.07
CA THR A 295 0.22 -11.28 3.26
C THR A 295 1.62 -11.11 2.68
N GLY A 296 2.25 -12.16 2.17
CA GLY A 296 3.56 -12.03 1.56
C GLY A 296 4.19 -13.33 1.09
N ILE A 297 5.23 -13.18 0.28
CA ILE A 297 6.02 -14.25 -0.33
C ILE A 297 7.49 -13.95 -0.07
N THR A 298 8.25 -14.92 0.40
CA THR A 298 9.71 -14.84 0.53
C THR A 298 10.33 -15.97 -0.28
N VAL A 299 11.32 -15.67 -1.12
CA VAL A 299 12.14 -16.69 -1.80
C VAL A 299 13.36 -17.05 -0.96
N TRP A 300 13.77 -18.32 -0.94
CA TRP A 300 14.86 -18.78 -0.06
C TRP A 300 16.25 -18.64 -0.67
N GLY A 301 16.59 -17.39 -0.97
CA GLY A 301 17.88 -16.97 -1.52
C GLY A 301 17.72 -16.04 -2.74
N ILE A 302 18.83 -15.45 -3.18
CA ILE A 302 18.82 -14.45 -4.26
C ILE A 302 19.18 -15.08 -5.60
N ARG A 303 20.42 -15.55 -5.78
CA ARG A 303 20.88 -16.24 -7.00
C ARG A 303 20.91 -17.73 -6.78
N ASP A 304 20.80 -18.51 -7.86
CA ASP A 304 20.93 -19.96 -7.81
C ASP A 304 22.19 -20.44 -7.06
N SER A 305 23.30 -19.71 -7.17
CA SER A 305 24.56 -20.00 -6.45
C SER A 305 24.52 -19.72 -4.94
N ASP A 306 23.53 -18.95 -4.48
CA ASP A 306 23.34 -18.60 -3.07
C ASP A 306 22.37 -19.57 -2.36
N SER A 307 21.70 -20.46 -3.10
CA SER A 307 20.72 -21.41 -2.54
C SER A 307 21.38 -22.61 -1.88
N TRP A 308 20.79 -23.09 -0.77
CA TRP A 308 21.09 -24.41 -0.20
C TRP A 308 20.82 -25.58 -1.18
N ARG A 309 19.99 -25.35 -2.20
CA ARG A 309 19.68 -26.26 -3.33
C ARG A 309 20.35 -25.81 -4.63
N SER A 310 21.57 -25.25 -4.57
CA SER A 310 22.25 -24.67 -5.74
C SER A 310 22.36 -25.59 -6.96
N GLY A 311 22.44 -26.91 -6.77
CA GLY A 311 22.44 -27.90 -7.87
C GLY A 311 21.13 -27.99 -8.66
N GLU A 312 20.04 -27.42 -8.14
CA GLU A 312 18.72 -27.47 -8.76
C GLU A 312 18.34 -26.16 -9.47
N ASN A 313 19.19 -25.13 -9.44
CA ASN A 313 18.89 -23.79 -9.98
C ASN A 313 17.48 -23.29 -9.62
N PRO A 314 17.12 -23.19 -8.33
CA PRO A 314 15.72 -23.13 -7.95
C PRO A 314 15.16 -21.71 -7.78
N LEU A 315 15.98 -20.67 -7.96
CA LEU A 315 15.65 -19.28 -7.64
C LEU A 315 15.32 -18.42 -8.87
N LEU A 316 15.04 -17.14 -8.65
CA LEU A 316 14.60 -16.19 -9.68
C LEU A 316 15.75 -15.56 -10.48
N PHE A 317 16.98 -15.66 -9.99
CA PHE A 317 18.18 -15.12 -10.62
C PHE A 317 19.21 -16.23 -10.85
N ASP A 318 19.89 -16.18 -12.00
CA ASP A 318 20.98 -17.12 -12.29
C ASP A 318 22.21 -16.83 -11.41
N ARG A 319 23.23 -17.70 -11.48
CA ARG A 319 24.49 -17.55 -10.73
C ARG A 319 25.21 -16.20 -10.94
N ASN A 320 24.95 -15.49 -12.04
CA ASN A 320 25.56 -14.21 -12.36
C ASN A 320 24.68 -13.03 -11.92
N GLY A 321 23.47 -13.27 -11.42
CA GLY A 321 22.52 -12.24 -11.03
C GLY A 321 21.55 -11.79 -12.13
N ASN A 322 21.50 -12.49 -13.27
CA ASN A 322 20.54 -12.17 -14.32
C ASN A 322 19.16 -12.74 -13.98
N LYS A 323 18.10 -12.01 -14.36
CA LYS A 323 16.71 -12.45 -14.20
C LYS A 323 16.45 -13.71 -15.05
N LYS A 324 15.91 -14.77 -14.43
CA LYS A 324 15.45 -15.98 -15.13
C LYS A 324 14.03 -15.80 -15.66
N PRO A 325 13.55 -16.64 -16.60
CA PRO A 325 12.14 -16.64 -17.02
C PRO A 325 11.14 -16.76 -15.86
N ALA A 326 11.52 -17.46 -14.78
CA ALA A 326 10.77 -17.52 -13.53
C ALA A 326 10.48 -16.13 -12.95
N TYR A 327 11.48 -15.24 -12.89
CA TYR A 327 11.31 -13.87 -12.43
C TYR A 327 10.20 -13.15 -13.20
N ASN A 328 10.25 -13.24 -14.53
CA ASN A 328 9.28 -12.57 -15.40
C ASN A 328 7.87 -13.10 -15.16
N SER A 329 7.72 -14.40 -14.93
CA SER A 329 6.42 -15.02 -14.62
C SER A 329 5.86 -14.62 -13.26
N VAL A 330 6.72 -14.51 -12.23
CA VAL A 330 6.34 -14.01 -10.91
C VAL A 330 5.89 -12.56 -11.04
N LEU A 331 6.72 -11.72 -11.65
CA LEU A 331 6.41 -10.30 -11.84
C LEU A 331 5.08 -10.15 -12.58
N THR A 332 4.88 -10.86 -13.69
CA THR A 332 3.63 -10.88 -14.46
C THR A 332 2.44 -11.28 -13.59
N THR A 333 2.58 -12.33 -12.78
CA THR A 333 1.49 -12.85 -11.94
C THR A 333 1.12 -11.90 -10.82
N LEU A 334 2.08 -11.16 -10.27
CA LEU A 334 1.81 -10.10 -9.30
C LEU A 334 1.07 -8.90 -9.94
N GLY A 335 0.93 -8.87 -11.26
CA GLY A 335 0.38 -7.73 -12.01
C GLY A 335 1.46 -6.80 -12.53
N GLY A 336 2.71 -7.27 -12.69
CA GLY A 336 3.90 -6.59 -13.22
C GLY A 336 4.12 -6.78 -14.74
N THR A 337 4.94 -5.95 -15.40
CA THR A 337 5.35 -6.17 -16.81
C THR A 337 6.85 -6.42 -16.89
N PRO A 338 7.30 -7.59 -17.38
CA PRO A 338 8.71 -7.85 -17.65
C PRO A 338 9.28 -6.92 -18.71
N THR A 339 10.44 -6.31 -18.47
CA THR A 339 11.18 -5.57 -19.50
C THR A 339 11.90 -6.55 -20.41
N THR A 340 11.39 -6.84 -21.60
CA THR A 340 12.12 -7.59 -22.64
C THR A 340 13.08 -6.65 -23.35
N ARG A 341 14.38 -6.76 -23.08
CA ARG A 341 15.41 -6.18 -23.95
C ARG A 341 15.59 -7.14 -25.14
N SER A 342 14.81 -6.95 -26.20
CA SER A 342 15.08 -7.59 -27.49
C SER A 342 16.39 -7.02 -28.03
N THR A 343 17.45 -7.83 -28.07
CA THR A 343 18.70 -7.54 -28.77
C THR A 343 18.47 -7.58 -30.29
N PRO A 344 18.64 -6.47 -31.03
CA PRO A 344 18.79 -6.53 -32.47
C PRO A 344 20.21 -7.01 -32.81
N ALA A 345 20.32 -7.78 -33.89
CA ALA A 345 21.55 -8.35 -34.39
C ALA A 345 22.65 -7.30 -34.68
N VAL A 346 23.89 -7.73 -34.46
CA VAL A 346 25.14 -6.98 -34.62
C VAL A 346 25.32 -6.50 -36.07
N THR A 347 25.53 -5.21 -36.26
CA THR A 347 26.37 -4.68 -37.35
C THR A 347 27.38 -3.69 -36.77
N SER A 348 28.61 -3.83 -37.26
CA SER A 348 29.87 -3.28 -36.77
C SER A 348 30.03 -1.77 -36.99
N GLY A 349 30.47 -1.05 -35.94
CA GLY A 349 30.99 0.32 -36.01
C GLY A 349 31.69 0.74 -34.71
N THR A 350 32.93 1.21 -34.82
CA THR A 350 33.98 1.49 -33.81
C THR A 350 33.65 2.72 -32.90
N PRO A 351 34.30 2.92 -31.72
CA PRO A 351 33.68 3.48 -30.52
C PRO A 351 34.01 4.97 -30.26
N THR A 352 33.09 5.68 -29.60
CA THR A 352 33.41 6.93 -28.88
C THR A 352 32.58 7.07 -27.59
N GLY A 353 33.27 7.29 -26.47
CA GLY A 353 32.78 8.03 -25.29
C GLY A 353 32.11 7.25 -24.15
N PRO A 354 32.52 7.45 -22.88
CA PRO A 354 31.96 6.73 -21.72
C PRO A 354 30.60 7.32 -21.36
N ARG A 355 29.52 6.53 -21.48
CA ARG A 355 28.20 6.96 -21.04
C ARG A 355 28.00 6.66 -19.56
N SER A 356 28.08 7.73 -18.80
CA SER A 356 27.82 7.83 -17.37
C SER A 356 26.35 7.53 -17.01
N ALA A 357 26.17 7.05 -15.79
CA ALA A 357 25.00 7.04 -14.91
C ALA A 357 23.66 6.47 -15.42
N THR A 358 23.19 5.47 -14.67
CA THR A 358 21.81 4.98 -14.61
C THR A 358 20.83 6.12 -14.32
N ASN A 359 20.04 6.52 -15.31
CA ASN A 359 18.92 7.45 -15.12
C ASN A 359 17.80 6.78 -14.33
N THR A 360 17.62 7.18 -13.08
CA THR A 360 16.30 7.18 -12.41
C THR A 360 15.29 7.86 -13.34
N ALA A 361 14.11 7.27 -13.51
CA ALA A 361 13.07 7.88 -14.33
C ALA A 361 12.61 9.19 -13.68
N ALA A 362 13.12 10.32 -14.18
CA ALA A 362 12.71 11.65 -13.75
C ALA A 362 11.37 12.03 -14.41
N LEU A 363 10.55 12.82 -13.71
CA LEU A 363 9.39 13.46 -14.34
C LEU A 363 9.86 14.29 -15.54
N PRO A 364 9.14 14.26 -16.68
CA PRO A 364 9.57 15.00 -17.85
C PRO A 364 9.38 16.50 -17.64
N SER A 365 10.25 17.30 -18.25
CA SER A 365 10.12 18.77 -18.25
C SER A 365 9.05 19.30 -19.21
N ARG A 366 8.49 18.44 -20.05
CA ARG A 366 7.39 18.73 -20.97
C ARG A 366 6.37 17.59 -20.92
N TYR A 367 5.09 17.92 -20.92
CA TYR A 367 4.01 16.95 -20.86
C TYR A 367 3.18 16.98 -22.14
N SER A 368 2.74 15.80 -22.57
CA SER A 368 1.72 15.63 -23.60
C SER A 368 0.67 14.66 -23.09
N TRP A 369 -0.60 14.94 -23.36
CA TRP A 369 -1.74 14.18 -22.86
C TRP A 369 -2.68 13.78 -23.99
N SER A 370 -3.45 12.73 -23.75
CA SER A 370 -4.66 12.39 -24.48
C SER A 370 -5.83 12.44 -23.50
N SER A 371 -6.90 13.15 -23.83
CA SER A 371 -8.11 13.20 -23.03
C SER A 371 -9.17 12.23 -23.54
N SER A 372 -9.87 11.59 -22.61
CA SER A 372 -11.19 11.01 -22.91
C SER A 372 -12.22 12.10 -23.27
N GLY A 373 -13.38 11.68 -23.75
CA GLY A 373 -14.61 12.49 -23.65
C GLY A 373 -15.09 12.63 -22.19
N PRO A 374 -16.20 13.32 -21.93
CA PRO A 374 -16.84 13.35 -20.61
C PRO A 374 -17.19 11.94 -20.13
N LEU A 375 -16.71 11.54 -18.96
CA LEU A 375 -16.93 10.23 -18.36
C LEU A 375 -17.97 10.27 -17.25
N ILE A 376 -17.96 11.29 -16.40
CA ILE A 376 -18.90 11.43 -15.27
C ILE A 376 -19.66 12.75 -15.43
N SER A 377 -20.99 12.64 -15.40
CA SER A 377 -21.94 13.75 -15.57
C SER A 377 -22.88 13.85 -14.36
N PRO A 378 -23.50 15.01 -14.11
CA PRO A 378 -24.56 15.15 -13.12
C PRO A 378 -25.67 14.11 -13.30
N LYS A 379 -26.18 13.59 -12.18
CA LYS A 379 -27.35 12.69 -12.15
C LYS A 379 -28.43 13.29 -11.25
N PRO A 380 -29.14 14.33 -11.70
CA PRO A 380 -30.12 14.99 -10.86
C PRO A 380 -31.21 14.00 -10.41
N ASP A 381 -31.70 14.19 -9.20
CA ASP A 381 -32.85 13.49 -8.65
C ASP A 381 -33.88 14.49 -8.12
N SER A 382 -34.97 14.02 -7.50
CA SER A 382 -36.04 14.90 -6.99
C SER A 382 -35.58 15.94 -5.97
N THR A 383 -34.41 15.76 -5.34
CA THR A 383 -33.85 16.67 -4.33
C THR A 383 -32.54 17.34 -4.79
N HIS A 384 -31.92 16.86 -5.86
CA HIS A 384 -30.62 17.33 -6.33
C HIS A 384 -30.70 17.82 -7.78
N ASN A 385 -30.89 19.12 -7.97
CA ASN A 385 -30.80 19.74 -9.30
C ASN A 385 -29.36 20.18 -9.62
N ILE A 386 -28.50 19.20 -9.92
CA ILE A 386 -27.05 19.41 -10.07
C ILE A 386 -26.72 19.88 -11.49
N ALA A 387 -26.03 21.02 -11.59
CA ALA A 387 -25.55 21.58 -12.85
C ALA A 387 -24.18 20.99 -13.27
N GLY A 388 -23.29 20.79 -12.30
CA GLY A 388 -21.92 20.32 -12.51
C GLY A 388 -21.46 19.29 -11.48
N ILE A 389 -20.63 18.35 -11.95
CA ILE A 389 -19.81 17.47 -11.10
C ILE A 389 -18.37 17.96 -11.22
N LYS A 390 -17.74 18.22 -10.08
CA LYS A 390 -16.53 19.03 -9.96
C LYS A 390 -15.51 18.42 -9.00
N ASP A 391 -14.28 18.91 -9.05
CA ASP A 391 -13.23 18.73 -8.04
C ASP A 391 -13.05 17.27 -7.59
N PRO A 392 -12.70 16.35 -8.49
CA PRO A 392 -12.68 14.93 -8.17
C PRO A 392 -11.43 14.55 -7.35
N THR A 393 -11.62 13.65 -6.38
CA THR A 393 -10.57 12.83 -5.79
C THR A 393 -10.81 11.36 -6.09
N VAL A 394 -9.74 10.59 -6.29
CA VAL A 394 -9.84 9.19 -6.74
C VAL A 394 -8.75 8.30 -6.17
N VAL A 395 -9.14 7.10 -5.71
CA VAL A 395 -8.23 5.99 -5.36
C VAL A 395 -8.67 4.70 -6.01
N GLN A 396 -7.72 3.81 -6.25
CA GLN A 396 -8.01 2.41 -6.53
C GLN A 396 -7.86 1.59 -5.24
N TYR A 397 -8.91 0.88 -4.86
CA TYR A 397 -8.93 -0.01 -3.70
C TYR A 397 -9.86 -1.20 -3.95
N ASN A 398 -9.45 -2.41 -3.54
CA ASN A 398 -10.23 -3.64 -3.74
C ASN A 398 -10.81 -3.81 -5.17
N GLY A 399 -10.01 -3.49 -6.20
CA GLY A 399 -10.38 -3.67 -7.60
C GLY A 399 -11.41 -2.66 -8.14
N LYS A 400 -11.61 -1.53 -7.44
CA LYS A 400 -12.51 -0.46 -7.85
C LYS A 400 -11.83 0.90 -7.77
N TYR A 401 -12.21 1.78 -8.68
CA TYR A 401 -12.04 3.21 -8.52
C TYR A 401 -13.12 3.71 -7.56
N HIS A 402 -12.69 4.43 -6.53
CA HIS A 402 -13.55 5.16 -5.61
C HIS A 402 -13.36 6.64 -5.88
N VAL A 403 -14.40 7.31 -6.34
CA VAL A 403 -14.37 8.74 -6.69
C VAL A 403 -15.26 9.50 -5.72
N PHE A 404 -14.74 10.59 -5.19
CA PHE A 404 -15.53 11.61 -4.52
C PHE A 404 -15.42 12.89 -5.33
N ALA A 405 -16.50 13.65 -5.42
CA ALA A 405 -16.54 14.87 -6.21
C ALA A 405 -17.49 15.89 -5.56
N SER A 406 -17.27 17.16 -5.86
CA SER A 406 -18.24 18.23 -5.60
C SER A 406 -19.44 18.10 -6.52
N THR A 407 -20.62 18.39 -5.98
CA THR A 407 -21.86 18.66 -6.72
C THR A 407 -22.11 20.17 -6.66
N ALA A 408 -22.29 20.80 -7.82
CA ALA A 408 -22.53 22.24 -7.91
C ALA A 408 -23.94 22.52 -8.46
N SER A 409 -24.66 23.43 -7.82
CA SER A 409 -26.01 23.85 -8.19
C SER A 409 -26.27 25.30 -7.76
N SER A 410 -27.44 25.85 -8.12
CA SER A 410 -27.90 27.15 -7.60
C SER A 410 -28.07 27.17 -6.09
N SER A 411 -28.28 26.01 -5.45
CA SER A 411 -28.42 25.87 -4.00
C SER A 411 -27.09 25.82 -3.24
N GLY A 412 -25.96 25.80 -3.96
CA GLY A 412 -24.62 25.69 -3.41
C GLY A 412 -23.95 24.35 -3.72
N TYR A 413 -23.00 23.97 -2.85
CA TYR A 413 -22.12 22.83 -3.04
C TYR A 413 -22.31 21.76 -1.96
N ASN A 414 -22.30 20.49 -2.37
CA ASN A 414 -22.15 19.33 -1.49
C ASN A 414 -21.29 18.25 -2.18
N LEU A 415 -21.15 17.06 -1.59
CA LEU A 415 -20.29 15.98 -2.09
C LEU A 415 -21.09 14.78 -2.60
N VAL A 416 -20.52 14.07 -3.57
CA VAL A 416 -21.02 12.79 -4.07
C VAL A 416 -19.91 11.74 -4.05
N TYR A 417 -20.28 10.50 -3.77
CA TYR A 417 -19.44 9.31 -3.91
C TYR A 417 -19.96 8.41 -5.03
N LEU A 418 -19.04 7.83 -5.81
CA LEU A 418 -19.33 6.78 -6.77
C LEU A 418 -18.15 5.80 -6.85
N ASN A 419 -18.43 4.57 -7.28
CA ASN A 419 -17.38 3.59 -7.57
C ASN A 419 -17.71 2.76 -8.81
N PHE A 420 -16.66 2.29 -9.47
CA PHE A 420 -16.73 1.45 -10.66
C PHE A 420 -15.42 0.67 -10.81
N SER A 421 -15.47 -0.46 -11.51
CA SER A 421 -14.26 -1.27 -11.76
C SER A 421 -13.52 -0.87 -13.02
N ASP A 422 -14.21 -0.22 -13.96
CA ASP A 422 -13.65 0.23 -15.23
C ASP A 422 -14.17 1.61 -15.64
N TRP A 423 -13.33 2.40 -16.33
CA TRP A 423 -13.68 3.75 -16.78
C TRP A 423 -14.85 3.79 -17.77
N SER A 424 -15.09 2.72 -18.55
CA SER A 424 -16.28 2.63 -19.40
C SER A 424 -17.59 2.62 -18.60
N GLN A 425 -17.53 2.21 -17.32
CA GLN A 425 -18.70 2.14 -16.44
C GLN A 425 -18.93 3.45 -15.67
N ALA A 426 -17.97 4.37 -15.66
CA ALA A 426 -18.01 5.59 -14.85
C ALA A 426 -19.29 6.42 -15.06
N GLY A 427 -19.74 6.56 -16.31
CA GLY A 427 -20.96 7.29 -16.64
C GLY A 427 -22.24 6.64 -16.11
N SER A 428 -22.23 5.31 -15.92
CA SER A 428 -23.37 4.55 -15.39
C SER A 428 -23.33 4.34 -13.88
N ALA A 429 -22.19 4.56 -13.23
CA ALA A 429 -21.98 4.35 -11.80
C ALA A 429 -23.02 5.09 -10.94
N THR A 430 -23.48 4.46 -9.86
CA THR A 430 -24.49 5.06 -8.96
C THR A 430 -23.86 6.20 -8.17
N HIS A 431 -24.56 7.34 -8.12
CA HIS A 431 -24.19 8.49 -7.30
C HIS A 431 -24.78 8.34 -5.90
N HIS A 432 -23.94 8.42 -4.88
CA HIS A 432 -24.31 8.46 -3.48
C HIS A 432 -24.05 9.87 -2.95
N TYR A 433 -25.11 10.66 -2.82
CA TYR A 433 -25.04 12.02 -2.28
C TYR A 433 -24.75 12.00 -0.78
N LEU A 434 -23.69 12.70 -0.36
CA LEU A 434 -23.15 12.61 0.99
C LEU A 434 -23.88 13.50 1.99
N ASP A 435 -24.75 14.41 1.53
CA ASP A 435 -25.68 15.15 2.37
C ASP A 435 -26.67 14.23 3.10
N ARG A 436 -26.93 13.04 2.56
CA ARG A 436 -27.76 11.97 3.16
C ARG A 436 -27.00 11.12 4.19
N THR A 437 -25.73 11.40 4.44
CA THR A 437 -24.88 10.70 5.41
C THR A 437 -24.62 11.58 6.63
N ALA A 438 -23.80 11.15 7.58
CA ALA A 438 -23.45 12.02 8.71
C ALA A 438 -22.61 13.24 8.29
N ILE A 439 -22.00 13.27 7.09
CA ILE A 439 -21.39 14.48 6.51
C ILE A 439 -22.40 15.64 6.43
N GLY A 440 -23.66 15.31 6.11
CA GLY A 440 -24.80 16.19 6.17
C GLY A 440 -24.85 17.28 5.09
N SER A 441 -25.96 17.99 5.08
CA SER A 441 -26.24 19.11 4.18
C SER A 441 -25.41 20.36 4.50
N GLY A 442 -25.52 21.37 3.62
CA GLY A 442 -24.77 22.62 3.70
C GLY A 442 -23.51 22.58 2.85
N TYR A 443 -22.70 23.64 2.93
CA TYR A 443 -21.52 23.83 2.10
C TYR A 443 -20.44 22.77 2.37
N ARG A 444 -20.16 21.92 1.38
CA ARG A 444 -19.01 21.01 1.32
C ARG A 444 -18.50 20.96 -0.12
N ALA A 445 -17.20 21.17 -0.33
CA ALA A 445 -16.60 21.16 -1.67
C ALA A 445 -15.14 20.67 -1.65
N ALA A 446 -14.61 20.35 -2.82
CA ALA A 446 -13.22 19.98 -3.08
C ALA A 446 -12.70 18.85 -2.17
N PRO A 447 -13.25 17.63 -2.30
CA PRO A 447 -12.84 16.49 -1.51
C PRO A 447 -11.44 15.98 -1.90
N GLN A 448 -10.71 15.44 -0.93
CA GLN A 448 -9.50 14.63 -1.08
C GLN A 448 -9.62 13.38 -0.21
N VAL A 449 -9.48 12.19 -0.79
CA VAL A 449 -9.60 10.92 -0.05
C VAL A 449 -8.24 10.24 0.12
N PHE A 450 -7.95 9.67 1.29
CA PHE A 450 -6.81 8.77 1.47
C PHE A 450 -7.00 7.88 2.71
N TYR A 451 -6.27 6.78 2.77
CA TYR A 451 -6.24 5.90 3.93
C TYR A 451 -5.13 6.32 4.88
N TYR A 452 -5.48 6.70 6.10
CA TYR A 452 -4.50 6.99 7.14
C TYR A 452 -4.11 5.70 7.86
N ALA A 453 -3.03 5.07 7.39
CA ALA A 453 -2.60 3.77 7.86
C ALA A 453 -2.40 3.66 9.39
N PRO A 454 -1.85 4.69 10.10
CA PRO A 454 -1.66 4.61 11.55
C PRO A 454 -2.95 4.44 12.36
N GLN A 455 -4.08 4.93 11.86
CA GLN A 455 -5.39 4.80 12.55
C GLN A 455 -6.33 3.80 11.90
N ARG A 456 -5.97 3.25 10.73
CA ARG A 456 -6.79 2.34 9.95
C ARG A 456 -8.15 2.93 9.55
N LEU A 457 -8.13 4.19 9.14
CA LEU A 457 -9.31 4.92 8.72
C LEU A 457 -9.06 5.59 7.38
N TRP A 458 -10.08 5.59 6.52
CA TRP A 458 -10.16 6.52 5.41
C TRP A 458 -10.47 7.91 5.94
N TYR A 459 -9.81 8.91 5.37
CA TYR A 459 -10.03 10.32 5.59
C TYR A 459 -10.55 10.92 4.29
N LEU A 460 -11.62 11.71 4.39
CA LEU A 460 -12.10 12.59 3.33
C LEU A 460 -11.89 14.01 3.84
N VAL A 461 -10.91 14.70 3.29
CA VAL A 461 -10.59 16.10 3.56
C VAL A 461 -11.36 16.97 2.59
N TYR A 462 -11.95 18.07 3.03
CA TYR A 462 -12.76 18.97 2.20
C TYR A 462 -12.95 20.32 2.89
N GLN A 463 -13.52 21.31 2.17
CA GLN A 463 -13.83 22.61 2.76
C GLN A 463 -15.29 22.75 3.17
N THR A 464 -15.52 23.44 4.29
CA THR A 464 -16.84 23.82 4.81
C THR A 464 -16.96 25.32 5.07
N GLY A 465 -15.99 26.11 4.56
CA GLY A 465 -15.64 27.45 5.05
C GLY A 465 -14.45 27.43 6.02
N ASN A 466 -14.10 26.24 6.51
CA ASN A 466 -12.84 25.91 7.17
C ASN A 466 -12.26 24.65 6.50
N ALA A 467 -11.01 24.30 6.81
CA ALA A 467 -10.45 23.00 6.46
C ALA A 467 -11.04 21.92 7.36
N SER A 468 -11.76 20.97 6.76
CA SER A 468 -12.51 19.93 7.47
C SER A 468 -12.15 18.53 6.99
N TYR A 469 -12.52 17.54 7.78
CA TYR A 469 -12.43 16.14 7.42
C TYR A 469 -13.59 15.32 8.00
N SER A 470 -13.86 14.19 7.34
CA SER A 470 -14.62 13.07 7.86
C SER A 470 -13.78 11.80 7.81
N THR A 471 -14.14 10.81 8.62
CA THR A 471 -13.47 9.50 8.62
C THR A 471 -14.44 8.35 8.34
N ASN A 472 -13.92 7.24 7.83
CA ASN A 472 -14.68 6.03 7.57
C ASN A 472 -13.77 4.80 7.63
N PRO A 473 -14.11 3.73 8.37
CA PRO A 473 -13.30 2.49 8.35
C PRO A 473 -13.41 1.71 7.02
N ASP A 474 -14.44 1.97 6.22
CA ASP A 474 -14.71 1.27 4.96
C ASP A 474 -15.18 2.23 3.86
N ILE A 475 -14.28 2.57 2.94
CA ILE A 475 -14.55 3.45 1.79
C ILE A 475 -15.69 2.93 0.89
N SER A 476 -16.00 1.64 0.92
CA SER A 476 -17.09 1.08 0.12
C SER A 476 -18.48 1.34 0.71
N ASN A 477 -18.55 1.75 1.98
CA ASN A 477 -19.78 2.12 2.68
C ASN A 477 -19.92 3.66 2.76
N PRO A 478 -20.59 4.34 1.82
CA PRO A 478 -20.75 5.80 1.86
C PRO A 478 -21.53 6.29 3.07
N ASN A 479 -22.39 5.48 3.68
CA ASN A 479 -23.12 5.89 4.89
C ASN A 479 -22.25 5.85 6.16
N GLY A 480 -21.05 5.28 6.07
CA GLY A 480 -20.11 5.17 7.19
C GLY A 480 -19.28 6.43 7.45
N TRP A 481 -19.37 7.45 6.60
CA TRP A 481 -18.62 8.70 6.80
C TRP A 481 -19.13 9.46 8.03
N SER A 482 -18.20 9.87 8.90
CA SER A 482 -18.50 10.66 10.08
C SER A 482 -18.98 12.07 9.74
N ALA A 483 -19.60 12.73 10.72
CA ALA A 483 -19.84 14.17 10.66
C ALA A 483 -18.52 14.97 10.53
N PRO A 484 -18.55 16.15 9.88
CA PRO A 484 -17.36 16.98 9.68
C PRO A 484 -16.73 17.39 11.00
N ARG A 485 -15.41 17.34 11.05
CA ARG A 485 -14.57 17.97 12.08
C ARG A 485 -13.59 18.91 11.40
N ASN A 486 -13.21 19.98 12.09
CA ASN A 486 -12.27 20.95 11.53
C ASN A 486 -10.83 20.64 11.97
N PHE A 487 -9.87 20.88 11.06
CA PHE A 487 -8.45 20.89 11.38
C PHE A 487 -8.05 22.10 12.23
N TYR A 488 -8.76 23.23 12.06
CA TYR A 488 -8.55 24.46 12.81
C TYR A 488 -9.82 24.88 13.55
N SER A 489 -9.65 25.52 14.71
CA SER A 489 -10.76 26.21 15.38
C SER A 489 -11.30 27.40 14.56
N SER A 490 -10.41 28.07 13.82
CA SER A 490 -10.72 29.22 12.96
C SER A 490 -9.69 29.34 11.85
N MET A 491 -10.00 30.11 10.79
CA MET A 491 -9.04 30.44 9.72
C MET A 491 -7.75 31.03 10.30
N PRO A 492 -6.56 30.49 9.96
CA PRO A 492 -5.28 31.04 10.39
C PRO A 492 -5.10 32.52 10.02
N ASP A 493 -4.47 33.30 10.90
CA ASP A 493 -4.34 34.75 10.73
C ASP A 493 -3.56 35.13 9.45
N ILE A 494 -2.52 34.36 9.11
CA ILE A 494 -1.75 34.57 7.88
C ILE A 494 -2.62 34.46 6.63
N ILE A 495 -3.60 33.55 6.61
CA ILE A 495 -4.55 33.44 5.49
C ILE A 495 -5.48 34.65 5.50
N ARG A 496 -6.05 34.98 6.66
CA ARG A 496 -6.98 36.13 6.80
C ARG A 496 -6.36 37.46 6.37
N GLN A 497 -5.06 37.65 6.59
CA GLN A 497 -4.34 38.86 6.22
C GLN A 497 -4.05 38.97 4.71
N ASN A 498 -4.01 37.84 3.99
CA ASN A 498 -3.56 37.78 2.59
C ASN A 498 -4.67 37.39 1.59
N ILE A 499 -5.80 36.87 2.08
CA ILE A 499 -6.92 36.38 1.25
C ILE A 499 -7.61 37.47 0.42
N GLY A 500 -7.59 38.74 0.87
CA GLY A 500 -8.26 39.83 0.17
C GLY A 500 -9.74 39.53 -0.11
N ASN A 501 -10.14 39.62 -1.38
CA ASN A 501 -11.50 39.28 -1.86
C ASN A 501 -11.64 37.81 -2.34
N GLY A 502 -10.68 36.96 -2.02
CA GLY A 502 -10.67 35.54 -2.38
C GLY A 502 -11.40 34.65 -1.38
N TYR A 503 -11.20 33.35 -1.51
CA TYR A 503 -11.85 32.31 -0.71
C TYR A 503 -10.84 31.29 -0.22
N TRP A 504 -10.95 30.83 1.02
CA TRP A 504 -10.06 29.79 1.55
C TRP A 504 -10.55 28.41 1.10
N VAL A 505 -9.83 27.82 0.14
CA VAL A 505 -10.29 26.66 -0.62
C VAL A 505 -9.20 25.60 -0.80
N ASP A 506 -9.62 24.43 -1.28
CA ASP A 506 -8.81 23.37 -1.87
C ASP A 506 -7.77 22.78 -0.92
N MET A 507 -8.31 22.13 0.11
CA MET A 507 -7.58 21.53 1.22
C MET A 507 -6.89 20.23 0.78
N TRP A 508 -5.57 20.13 0.98
CA TRP A 508 -4.78 18.98 0.53
C TRP A 508 -3.82 18.49 1.61
N VAL A 509 -4.03 17.27 2.13
CA VAL A 509 -3.16 16.63 3.11
C VAL A 509 -2.18 15.69 2.44
N ILE A 510 -0.92 15.69 2.86
CA ILE A 510 0.09 14.67 2.52
C ILE A 510 1.03 14.47 3.70
N CYS A 511 1.46 13.24 3.96
CA CYS A 511 2.41 12.93 5.02
C CYS A 511 3.71 12.32 4.48
N ASP A 512 4.83 12.70 5.10
CA ASP A 512 6.07 11.94 5.05
C ASP A 512 6.13 10.97 6.25
N SER A 513 7.31 10.43 6.56
CA SER A 513 7.47 9.48 7.68
C SER A 513 7.35 10.14 9.07
N ALA A 514 7.50 11.46 9.17
CA ALA A 514 7.54 12.19 10.43
C ALA A 514 6.33 13.13 10.60
N ASN A 515 5.93 13.82 9.53
CA ASN A 515 4.95 14.89 9.57
C ASN A 515 3.84 14.69 8.53
N CYS A 516 2.67 15.23 8.87
CA CYS A 516 1.58 15.48 7.94
C CYS A 516 1.48 16.98 7.69
N TYR A 517 1.25 17.34 6.43
CA TYR A 517 1.15 18.72 5.96
C TYR A 517 -0.24 18.93 5.39
N LEU A 518 -0.80 20.12 5.65
CA LEU A 518 -2.08 20.56 5.09
C LEU A 518 -1.82 21.81 4.25
N PHE A 519 -2.04 21.67 2.94
CA PHE A 519 -1.97 22.75 1.97
C PHE A 519 -3.38 23.30 1.69
N SER A 520 -3.45 24.57 1.31
CA SER A 520 -4.69 25.24 0.90
C SER A 520 -4.38 26.49 0.07
N SER A 521 -5.37 26.99 -0.67
CA SER A 521 -5.26 28.22 -1.47
C SER A 521 -6.25 29.29 -0.98
N ASP A 522 -6.12 30.52 -1.48
CA ASP A 522 -6.99 31.64 -1.09
C ASP A 522 -7.64 32.41 -2.26
N ASP A 523 -7.58 31.90 -3.49
CA ASP A 523 -7.99 32.60 -4.72
C ASP A 523 -7.33 33.98 -4.91
N ASN A 524 -6.17 34.18 -4.29
CA ASN A 524 -5.47 35.46 -4.29
C ASN A 524 -3.95 35.32 -4.49
N GLY A 525 -3.49 34.19 -5.00
CA GLY A 525 -2.10 34.00 -5.42
C GLY A 525 -1.21 33.30 -4.40
N HIS A 526 -1.76 32.78 -3.30
CA HIS A 526 -0.97 32.14 -2.24
C HIS A 526 -1.29 30.65 -2.09
N LEU A 527 -0.23 29.85 -2.00
CA LEU A 527 -0.28 28.47 -1.53
C LEU A 527 0.18 28.42 -0.07
N TYR A 528 -0.70 28.05 0.85
CA TYR A 528 -0.38 27.90 2.26
C TYR A 528 0.03 26.46 2.58
N ARG A 529 0.82 26.29 3.64
CA ARG A 529 1.15 24.98 4.23
C ARG A 529 1.18 25.09 5.74
N SER A 530 0.52 24.17 6.42
CA SER A 530 0.70 23.92 7.86
C SER A 530 1.27 22.53 8.08
N GLN A 531 1.72 22.24 9.30
CA GLN A 531 2.29 20.94 9.64
C GLN A 531 1.86 20.46 11.03
N THR A 532 1.77 19.14 11.16
CA THR A 532 1.65 18.39 12.42
C THR A 532 2.48 17.12 12.32
N THR A 533 2.73 16.43 13.43
CA THR A 533 3.40 15.13 13.39
C THR A 533 2.43 14.01 12.98
N VAL A 534 2.94 12.93 12.39
CA VAL A 534 2.15 11.70 12.11
C VAL A 534 1.50 11.16 13.39
N GLY A 535 2.15 11.30 14.55
CA GLY A 535 1.56 10.89 15.84
C GLY A 535 0.38 11.74 16.29
N GLN A 536 0.28 13.00 15.86
CA GLN A 536 -0.74 13.95 16.30
C GLN A 536 -1.90 14.11 15.31
N PHE A 537 -1.69 13.80 14.02
CA PHE A 537 -2.72 13.85 12.99
C PHE A 537 -4.00 13.11 13.45
N PRO A 538 -5.21 13.67 13.22
CA PRO A 538 -5.55 14.89 12.45
C PRO A 538 -5.45 16.19 13.26
N ASN A 539 -4.96 16.16 14.50
CA ASN A 539 -4.83 17.34 15.35
C ASN A 539 -3.46 17.99 15.20
N GLY A 540 -3.29 19.17 15.80
CA GLY A 540 -1.97 19.79 15.99
C GLY A 540 -1.40 20.50 14.77
N PHE A 541 -2.22 20.79 13.74
CA PHE A 541 -1.77 21.64 12.65
C PHE A 541 -1.43 23.04 13.17
N THR A 542 -0.16 23.39 13.05
CA THR A 542 0.42 24.66 13.48
C THR A 542 1.41 25.14 12.42
N ASN A 543 2.03 26.30 12.66
CA ASN A 543 3.06 26.87 11.78
C ASN A 543 2.59 27.03 10.33
N THR A 544 1.44 27.68 10.14
CA THR A 544 0.94 28.02 8.80
C THR A 544 1.86 29.05 8.15
N VAL A 545 2.40 28.71 6.99
CA VAL A 545 3.28 29.57 6.18
C VAL A 545 2.74 29.71 4.77
N ILE A 546 3.11 30.78 4.06
CA ILE A 546 2.99 30.85 2.61
C ILE A 546 4.13 30.00 2.02
N ALA A 547 3.80 28.84 1.46
CA ALA A 547 4.75 27.89 0.90
C ALA A 547 5.18 28.24 -0.52
N ALA A 548 4.31 28.91 -1.28
CA ALA A 548 4.61 29.51 -2.57
C ALA A 548 3.62 30.66 -2.83
N GLN A 549 4.00 31.60 -3.69
CA GLN A 549 3.12 32.68 -4.13
C GLN A 549 3.43 33.10 -5.57
N ASP A 550 2.43 33.61 -6.26
CA ASP A 550 2.51 34.22 -7.59
C ASP A 550 1.33 35.21 -7.74
N SER A 551 1.13 35.78 -8.93
CA SER A 551 -0.10 36.53 -9.21
C SER A 551 -1.34 35.64 -9.04
N LYS A 552 -2.47 36.26 -8.66
CA LYS A 552 -3.76 35.59 -8.43
C LYS A 552 -4.08 34.50 -9.46
N TYR A 553 -3.94 34.80 -10.75
CA TYR A 553 -4.30 33.85 -11.81
C TYR A 553 -3.20 32.84 -12.13
N ALA A 554 -1.94 33.11 -11.77
CA ALA A 554 -0.86 32.16 -11.98
C ALA A 554 -0.78 31.10 -10.85
N MET A 555 -1.28 31.42 -9.65
CA MET A 555 -1.35 30.50 -8.51
C MET A 555 -2.74 30.60 -7.88
N PHE A 556 -3.74 30.13 -8.62
CA PHE A 556 -5.14 30.40 -8.32
C PHE A 556 -5.69 29.49 -7.22
N GLU A 557 -5.85 28.19 -7.52
CA GLU A 557 -6.46 27.20 -6.62
C GLU A 557 -6.02 25.76 -6.98
N ALA A 558 -6.74 24.76 -6.46
CA ALA A 558 -6.65 23.32 -6.78
C ALA A 558 -5.25 22.71 -6.64
N SER A 559 -4.57 23.04 -5.54
CA SER A 559 -3.23 22.51 -5.30
C SER A 559 -3.24 21.00 -5.03
N ASN A 560 -2.41 20.24 -5.74
CA ASN A 560 -2.12 18.84 -5.41
C ASN A 560 -0.63 18.65 -5.13
N VAL A 561 -0.31 17.91 -4.07
CA VAL A 561 1.07 17.55 -3.71
C VAL A 561 1.21 16.04 -3.62
N TYR A 562 2.13 15.46 -4.39
CA TYR A 562 2.31 14.01 -4.48
C TYR A 562 3.74 13.58 -4.20
N LYS A 563 3.89 12.38 -3.64
CA LYS A 563 5.18 11.66 -3.63
C LYS A 563 5.38 10.98 -4.98
N VAL A 564 6.50 11.22 -5.65
CA VAL A 564 6.81 10.54 -6.92
C VAL A 564 7.43 9.17 -6.62
N GLN A 565 6.77 8.10 -7.03
CA GLN A 565 7.19 6.72 -6.76
C GLN A 565 8.62 6.46 -7.21
N GLY A 566 9.40 5.79 -6.37
CA GLY A 566 10.79 5.42 -6.70
C GLY A 566 11.77 6.59 -6.71
N SER A 567 11.37 7.77 -6.22
CA SER A 567 12.25 8.94 -6.13
C SER A 567 12.17 9.59 -4.75
N ASN A 568 13.12 10.49 -4.45
CA ASN A 568 13.06 11.38 -3.30
C ASN A 568 12.34 12.71 -3.59
N GLN A 569 11.66 12.81 -4.74
CA GLN A 569 10.98 14.04 -5.17
C GLN A 569 9.49 14.04 -4.81
N TYR A 570 8.97 15.24 -4.61
CA TYR A 570 7.55 15.56 -4.55
C TYR A 570 7.18 16.41 -5.76
N LEU A 571 5.97 16.23 -6.28
CA LEU A 571 5.37 17.00 -7.36
C LEU A 571 4.27 17.88 -6.78
N LEU A 572 4.35 19.19 -7.00
CA LEU A 572 3.28 20.15 -6.75
C LEU A 572 2.62 20.50 -8.09
N LEU A 573 1.29 20.44 -8.13
CA LEU A 573 0.45 20.98 -9.19
C LEU A 573 -0.37 22.13 -8.60
N VAL A 574 -0.54 23.22 -9.35
CA VAL A 574 -1.47 24.31 -9.01
C VAL A 574 -2.20 24.75 -10.26
N GLU A 575 -3.51 24.95 -10.14
CA GLU A 575 -4.35 25.47 -11.23
C GLU A 575 -4.08 26.96 -11.43
N ALA A 576 -4.13 27.37 -12.70
CA ALA A 576 -3.96 28.72 -13.15
C ALA A 576 -5.04 29.07 -14.19
N ILE A 577 -5.30 30.37 -14.33
CA ILE A 577 -6.18 30.94 -15.34
C ILE A 577 -5.29 31.63 -16.37
N GLY A 578 -5.30 31.11 -17.60
CA GLY A 578 -4.47 31.62 -18.68
C GLY A 578 -4.94 32.98 -19.19
N SER A 579 -4.11 33.61 -20.01
CA SER A 579 -4.41 34.86 -20.71
C SER A 579 -5.71 34.84 -21.54
N ASP A 580 -6.16 33.66 -21.97
CA ASP A 580 -7.44 33.44 -22.68
C ASP A 580 -8.63 33.11 -21.76
N GLY A 581 -8.45 33.27 -20.45
CA GLY A 581 -9.44 32.97 -19.41
C GLY A 581 -9.66 31.48 -19.15
N ARG A 582 -8.86 30.59 -19.76
CA ARG A 582 -9.03 29.13 -19.64
C ARG A 582 -8.17 28.52 -18.56
N ARG A 583 -8.71 27.47 -17.93
CA ARG A 583 -8.05 26.74 -16.84
C ARG A 583 -6.93 25.82 -17.34
N TYR A 584 -5.81 25.80 -16.63
CA TYR A 584 -4.68 24.92 -16.89
C TYR A 584 -3.86 24.66 -15.62
N PHE A 585 -3.00 23.64 -15.63
CA PHE A 585 -2.11 23.33 -14.51
C PHE A 585 -0.66 23.71 -14.77
N ARG A 586 -0.03 24.24 -13.72
CA ARG A 586 1.42 24.46 -13.59
C ARG A 586 2.01 23.41 -12.65
N SER A 587 3.28 23.06 -12.83
CA SER A 587 3.96 22.09 -11.96
C SER A 587 5.34 22.52 -11.45
N TRP A 588 5.66 22.04 -10.25
CA TRP A 588 6.93 22.23 -9.56
C TRP A 588 7.37 20.92 -8.88
N THR A 589 8.65 20.81 -8.54
CA THR A 589 9.19 19.70 -7.75
C THR A 589 9.92 20.18 -6.51
N SER A 590 9.97 19.35 -5.47
CA SER A 590 10.81 19.58 -4.30
C SER A 590 11.40 18.28 -3.76
N GLY A 591 12.51 18.37 -3.04
CA GLY A 591 13.10 17.23 -2.31
C GLY A 591 12.41 16.95 -0.96
N SER A 592 11.59 17.87 -0.46
CA SER A 592 10.84 17.71 0.79
C SER A 592 9.53 18.51 0.78
N LEU A 593 8.56 18.08 1.58
CA LEU A 593 7.25 18.75 1.68
C LEU A 593 7.31 20.13 2.34
N ALA A 594 8.36 20.38 3.12
CA ALA A 594 8.64 21.66 3.74
C ALA A 594 9.67 22.52 2.98
N GLY A 595 10.22 22.00 1.89
CA GLY A 595 11.28 22.65 1.12
C GLY A 595 10.76 23.65 0.09
N SER A 596 11.69 24.26 -0.64
CA SER A 596 11.38 25.17 -1.75
C SER A 596 10.91 24.39 -2.99
N TRP A 597 10.02 24.99 -3.76
CA TRP A 597 9.45 24.41 -4.99
C TRP A 597 10.17 24.92 -6.23
N ALA A 598 10.84 24.03 -6.96
CA ALA A 598 11.52 24.33 -8.21
C ALA A 598 10.57 24.15 -9.41
N PRO A 599 10.45 25.13 -10.32
CA PRO A 599 9.61 25.01 -11.51
C PRO A 599 9.93 23.76 -12.36
N LEU A 600 8.90 23.08 -12.86
CA LEU A 600 9.01 21.96 -13.80
C LEU A 600 8.36 22.29 -15.16
N ALA A 601 7.04 22.32 -15.21
CA ALA A 601 6.25 22.75 -16.37
C ALA A 601 5.21 23.79 -15.90
N SER A 602 5.66 25.04 -15.75
CA SER A 602 4.95 26.08 -15.00
C SER A 602 4.62 27.35 -15.81
N SER A 603 4.65 27.31 -17.15
CA SER A 603 4.25 28.45 -17.99
C SER A 603 3.08 28.09 -18.91
N GLU A 604 2.37 29.08 -19.47
CA GLU A 604 1.32 28.81 -20.47
C GLU A 604 1.86 28.11 -21.73
N SER A 605 3.10 28.41 -22.12
CA SER A 605 3.79 27.80 -23.27
C SER A 605 4.42 26.43 -22.96
N ASN A 606 4.57 26.08 -21.69
CA ASN A 606 5.03 24.78 -21.22
C ASN A 606 4.27 24.37 -19.94
N PRO A 607 2.96 24.08 -20.05
CA PRO A 607 2.12 23.76 -18.89
C PRO A 607 2.27 22.29 -18.51
N PHE A 608 1.88 21.95 -17.29
CA PHE A 608 1.67 20.55 -16.92
C PHE A 608 0.54 19.97 -17.76
N ALA A 609 -0.64 20.60 -17.73
CA ALA A 609 -1.78 20.22 -18.57
C ALA A 609 -2.60 21.46 -18.98
N ARG A 610 -2.80 21.64 -20.28
CA ARG A 610 -3.59 22.71 -20.91
C ARG A 610 -4.13 22.19 -22.24
N ALA A 611 -5.20 22.77 -22.76
CA ALA A 611 -5.71 22.40 -24.09
C ALA A 611 -4.63 22.38 -25.20
N SER A 612 -3.56 23.19 -25.09
CA SER A 612 -2.44 23.22 -26.04
C SER A 612 -1.51 22.01 -26.02
N ASN A 613 -1.49 21.21 -24.94
CA ASN A 613 -0.71 19.97 -24.85
C ASN A 613 -1.56 18.72 -24.61
N VAL A 614 -2.87 18.82 -24.85
CA VAL A 614 -3.85 17.74 -24.73
C VAL A 614 -4.43 17.45 -26.12
N SER A 615 -4.32 16.20 -26.57
CA SER A 615 -5.07 15.71 -27.72
C SER A 615 -6.45 15.21 -27.31
N PHE A 616 -7.43 15.36 -28.18
CA PHE A 616 -8.80 14.89 -27.96
C PHE A 616 -9.20 13.94 -29.10
N PRO A 617 -8.89 12.63 -29.01
CA PRO A 617 -9.13 11.70 -30.11
C PRO A 617 -10.60 11.60 -30.55
N SER A 618 -11.54 11.84 -29.62
CA SER A 618 -12.99 11.83 -29.89
C SER A 618 -13.58 13.23 -30.14
N GLY A 619 -12.73 14.23 -30.42
CA GLY A 619 -13.12 15.63 -30.58
C GLY A 619 -13.00 16.43 -29.28
N ALA A 620 -12.55 17.68 -29.41
CA ALA A 620 -12.37 18.57 -28.27
C ALA A 620 -13.72 19.00 -27.70
N TRP A 621 -14.00 18.58 -26.47
CA TRP A 621 -15.23 18.91 -25.75
C TRP A 621 -15.03 19.99 -24.68
N THR A 622 -13.77 20.32 -24.35
CA THR A 622 -13.42 21.38 -23.41
C THR A 622 -12.11 22.09 -23.79
N ARG A 623 -11.95 23.32 -23.30
CA ARG A 623 -10.69 24.09 -23.32
C ARG A 623 -10.13 24.28 -21.91
N ASP A 624 -10.86 23.84 -20.90
CA ASP A 624 -10.56 24.05 -19.49
C ASP A 624 -10.09 22.72 -18.90
N ILE A 625 -8.79 22.64 -18.61
CA ILE A 625 -8.22 21.55 -17.81
C ILE A 625 -8.14 22.07 -16.38
N SER A 626 -9.23 21.92 -15.65
CA SER A 626 -9.44 22.48 -14.30
C SER A 626 -9.38 21.39 -13.22
N HIS A 627 -9.56 21.78 -11.96
CA HIS A 627 -9.49 20.96 -10.73
C HIS A 627 -9.62 19.46 -10.99
N GLY A 628 -8.58 18.73 -10.63
CA GLY A 628 -8.50 17.29 -10.77
C GLY A 628 -7.61 16.62 -9.73
N GLU A 629 -7.44 15.32 -9.89
CA GLU A 629 -6.51 14.52 -9.09
C GLU A 629 -5.84 13.44 -9.94
N MET A 630 -4.59 13.15 -9.61
CA MET A 630 -3.84 12.04 -10.19
C MET A 630 -4.45 10.70 -9.76
N ILE A 631 -4.52 9.74 -10.69
CA ILE A 631 -4.71 8.34 -10.32
C ILE A 631 -3.45 7.87 -9.59
N ARG A 632 -3.57 7.67 -8.28
CA ARG A 632 -2.44 7.32 -7.40
C ARG A 632 -1.99 5.86 -7.57
N ALA A 633 -0.70 5.62 -7.33
CA ALA A 633 -0.09 4.29 -7.31
C ALA A 633 -0.39 3.52 -6.00
N GLY A 634 -0.81 4.23 -4.98
CA GLY A 634 -1.33 3.70 -3.73
C GLY A 634 -2.53 4.53 -3.26
N TYR A 635 -2.97 4.31 -2.04
CA TYR A 635 -4.16 4.98 -1.50
C TYR A 635 -3.93 5.58 -0.11
N ASP A 636 -2.72 5.45 0.44
CA ASP A 636 -2.41 5.90 1.80
C ASP A 636 -2.04 7.39 1.87
N GLN A 637 -1.77 7.87 3.09
CA GLN A 637 -1.47 9.27 3.39
C GLN A 637 -0.19 9.83 2.73
N THR A 638 0.62 9.00 2.07
CA THR A 638 1.83 9.45 1.35
C THR A 638 1.52 10.01 -0.04
N LEU A 639 0.32 9.73 -0.57
CA LEU A 639 -0.15 10.15 -1.88
C LEU A 639 0.84 9.87 -3.00
N THR A 640 1.35 8.65 -3.01
CA THR A 640 2.33 8.22 -4.01
C THR A 640 1.69 8.09 -5.38
N ILE A 641 2.27 8.73 -6.39
CA ILE A 641 1.88 8.64 -7.81
C ILE A 641 2.92 7.87 -8.62
N PRO A 642 2.55 7.26 -9.75
CA PRO A 642 3.51 6.69 -10.67
C PRO A 642 4.53 7.74 -11.13
N ALA A 643 5.77 7.33 -11.45
CA ALA A 643 6.77 8.23 -12.03
C ALA A 643 6.57 8.48 -13.55
N CYS A 644 5.74 7.66 -14.19
CA CYS A 644 5.41 7.71 -15.61
C CYS A 644 4.00 7.19 -15.88
N ARG A 645 3.53 7.39 -17.11
CA ARG A 645 2.16 7.10 -17.59
C ARG A 645 1.11 7.67 -16.65
N LEU A 646 1.32 8.92 -16.29
CA LEU A 646 0.43 9.66 -15.41
C LEU A 646 -1.00 9.65 -15.99
N GLN A 647 -1.98 9.50 -15.11
CA GLN A 647 -3.39 9.66 -15.44
C GLN A 647 -4.00 10.67 -14.47
N TYR A 648 -4.79 11.61 -14.97
CA TYR A 648 -5.31 12.72 -14.19
C TYR A 648 -6.81 12.88 -14.46
N LEU A 649 -7.64 12.58 -13.47
CA LEU A 649 -9.09 12.78 -13.53
C LEU A 649 -9.35 14.26 -13.28
N TYR A 650 -9.98 14.95 -14.22
CA TYR A 650 -10.10 16.41 -14.20
C TYR A 650 -11.52 16.84 -14.55
N GLN A 651 -11.89 18.06 -14.13
CA GLN A 651 -13.12 18.69 -14.59
C GLN A 651 -12.89 19.56 -15.83
N GLY A 652 -13.83 19.46 -16.76
CA GLY A 652 -13.91 20.31 -17.94
C GLY A 652 -15.36 20.67 -18.25
N MET A 653 -15.56 21.63 -19.13
CA MET A 653 -16.89 22.06 -19.59
C MET A 653 -16.89 22.45 -21.06
N ASN A 654 -18.08 22.51 -21.65
CA ASN A 654 -18.26 23.04 -23.00
C ASN A 654 -17.68 24.48 -23.08
N PRO A 655 -16.75 24.78 -24.01
CA PRO A 655 -16.11 26.09 -24.09
C PRO A 655 -17.07 27.26 -24.34
N ASN A 656 -18.27 26.98 -24.86
CA ASN A 656 -19.31 27.95 -25.15
C ASN A 656 -20.30 28.15 -23.98
N ALA A 657 -20.16 27.38 -22.89
CA ALA A 657 -20.98 27.58 -21.70
C ALA A 657 -20.67 28.95 -21.08
N SER A 658 -21.71 29.63 -20.62
CA SER A 658 -21.64 30.95 -19.97
C SER A 658 -22.74 31.06 -18.91
N GLY A 659 -22.68 32.12 -18.09
CA GLY A 659 -23.63 32.35 -17.00
C GLY A 659 -22.97 32.29 -15.63
N ASP A 660 -23.78 32.09 -14.59
CA ASP A 660 -23.31 31.93 -13.21
C ASP A 660 -22.32 30.76 -13.11
N TYR A 661 -21.16 31.01 -12.50
CA TYR A 661 -20.09 30.04 -12.33
C TYR A 661 -20.57 28.74 -11.66
N ASN A 662 -21.47 28.84 -10.68
CA ASN A 662 -21.99 27.69 -9.94
C ASN A 662 -22.96 26.83 -10.76
N LEU A 663 -23.46 27.36 -11.89
CA LEU A 663 -24.37 26.70 -12.82
C LEU A 663 -23.68 26.20 -14.10
N LEU A 664 -22.37 26.39 -14.22
CA LEU A 664 -21.62 25.91 -15.38
C LEU A 664 -21.66 24.37 -15.45
N PRO A 665 -21.80 23.79 -16.66
CA PRO A 665 -22.03 22.37 -16.85
C PRO A 665 -20.73 21.56 -16.79
N TRP A 666 -20.05 21.59 -15.64
CA TRP A 666 -18.83 20.83 -15.40
C TRP A 666 -19.07 19.33 -15.44
N ARG A 667 -18.13 18.60 -16.06
CA ARG A 667 -18.11 17.14 -16.23
C ARG A 667 -16.69 16.64 -15.94
N LEU A 668 -16.56 15.39 -15.53
CA LEU A 668 -15.25 14.80 -15.29
C LEU A 668 -14.78 13.95 -16.47
N ALA A 669 -13.49 14.00 -16.77
CA ALA A 669 -12.83 13.21 -17.80
C ALA A 669 -11.41 12.82 -17.37
N LEU A 670 -10.77 11.94 -18.13
CA LEU A 670 -9.46 11.39 -17.80
C LEU A 670 -8.41 11.84 -18.82
N LEU A 671 -7.35 12.49 -18.35
CA LEU A 671 -6.11 12.65 -19.10
C LEU A 671 -5.24 11.41 -18.92
N THR A 672 -4.60 10.97 -19.99
CA THR A 672 -3.54 9.94 -19.99
C THR A 672 -2.30 10.49 -20.67
N GLN A 673 -1.16 10.45 -20.00
CA GLN A 673 0.10 10.98 -20.51
C GLN A 673 0.57 10.16 -21.72
N THR A 674 0.94 10.83 -22.81
CA THR A 674 1.33 10.20 -24.09
C THR A 674 2.81 10.25 -24.38
N ASN A 675 3.55 11.16 -23.76
CA ASN A 675 5.00 11.32 -23.96
C ASN A 675 5.85 10.75 -22.82
N SER A 676 5.29 9.80 -22.05
CA SER A 676 6.06 9.14 -20.99
C SER A 676 7.15 8.25 -21.59
N THR A 677 8.38 8.39 -21.09
CA THR A 677 9.55 7.60 -21.53
C THR A 677 9.80 6.38 -20.65
N CYS A 678 8.97 6.20 -19.63
CA CYS A 678 8.74 4.92 -18.93
C CYS A 678 7.30 4.36 -18.63
#